data_AF-A0A1Q7JTZ6-F1
#
_entry.id   AF-A0A1Q7JTZ6-F1
#
_cell.length_a   1.000
_cell.length_b   1.000
_cell.length_c   1.000
_cell.angle_alpha   90.00
_cell.angle_beta   90.00
_cell.angle_gamma   90.00
#
_symmetry.space_group_name_H-M   'P 1'
#
loop_
_entity.id
_entity.type
_entity.pdbx_description
1 polymer ?
#
loop_
_entity_poly.entity_id
_entity_poly.type
_entity_poly.pdbx_seq_one_letter_code
_entity_poly.pdbx_strand_id
1 'polypeptide(L)'
;MDRRPAVGIAVLAFSFGCRSAPPPQYPGSLIAVTVRLWPMLPRAGHVTASADTGGAALTLRTGLAPAELTGSIPVRPGAHTIAIEAFDGAGIRIGAASFSVTCDRGFPALLDATVLLAGTQQAKEGRPILGEIVAPRSSVVQGDRMLLQARTADPPAAVALAWSAVPSGCGAFRDPGALSTTFTAIAAGPCTVALAAAADGKRDRRAVTLIVRSRGRSYQYPLSVAPGGRHLVDQRGTPFLLKGETAWLALVNLTEAEQERYFSDRAAKGFNAVEVMLMNHDYTSNPAPPANREGKQPFLRPGDFSTPNDAYFDRAVAFVDRAAAHGLLVLLAPNYLGFDGGREGWWQELNAPANTRQVCARFGRYLGMRFKRSKNLLWLAGGDWAPPDGSEGEARHFEILDGIRAAGASQPWTGHWNYQHRGGISTDLPRFRTAMALNGVYQYASPYRYAARAYDVQPARPVYLLESDYEHEHPDQRTQPFRKAWWWTMLSGGSGVFWSNTFLWMCESARGVYALEYGDVDHAVSSWSAELDSEGTFQALHLHAFFERLPWHRLVPAGPASGLPRLIGSWQFWGQRRIAAAATREGDLLVVYVPPTGSGSRSFSVDLSRMRGPSRARWYDPVSGVWSPAAGLLPASKAVELQTPGANAAGTNDWALVVETADRG
;
A
#
# COMPACT_ATOMS: atom_id res chain seq x y z
N MET A 1 -35.64 -41.33 79.17
CA MET A 1 -35.68 -39.85 79.23
C MET A 1 -34.34 -39.38 78.68
N ASP A 2 -34.18 -38.82 77.49
CA ASP A 2 -35.16 -38.13 76.66
C ASP A 2 -35.05 -38.49 75.19
N ARG A 3 -36.23 -38.64 74.61
CA ARG A 3 -36.51 -38.84 73.19
C ARG A 3 -36.33 -37.49 72.49
N ARG A 4 -35.54 -37.44 71.42
CA ARG A 4 -35.73 -36.47 70.34
C ARG A 4 -35.85 -37.24 69.03
N PRO A 5 -36.95 -37.07 68.27
CA PRO A 5 -37.17 -37.78 67.03
C PRO A 5 -36.42 -37.07 65.89
N ALA A 6 -35.62 -37.81 65.13
CA ALA A 6 -35.23 -37.37 63.80
C ALA A 6 -36.42 -37.62 62.87
N VAL A 7 -37.16 -36.55 62.58
CA VAL A 7 -38.28 -36.54 61.65
C VAL A 7 -37.71 -36.71 60.24
N GLY A 8 -37.84 -37.91 59.68
CA GLY A 8 -37.63 -38.17 58.26
C GLY A 8 -38.81 -37.62 57.46
N ILE A 9 -38.69 -36.38 56.96
CA ILE A 9 -39.61 -35.84 55.96
C ILE A 9 -39.16 -36.39 54.60
N ALA A 10 -39.99 -37.27 54.03
CA ALA A 10 -39.92 -37.64 52.62
C ALA A 10 -40.28 -36.41 51.77
N VAL A 11 -39.26 -35.73 51.24
CA VAL A 11 -39.46 -34.71 50.21
C VAL A 11 -39.65 -35.45 48.88
N LEU A 12 -40.91 -35.51 48.43
CA LEU A 12 -41.25 -35.79 47.03
C LEU A 12 -40.54 -34.76 46.15
N ALA A 13 -39.46 -35.18 45.48
CA ALA A 13 -38.84 -34.42 44.42
C ALA A 13 -39.79 -34.38 43.21
N PHE A 14 -40.69 -33.40 43.17
CA PHE A 14 -41.31 -32.99 41.93
C PHE A 14 -40.23 -32.37 41.05
N SER A 15 -39.68 -33.22 40.17
CA SER A 15 -38.85 -32.80 39.05
C SER A 15 -39.74 -32.01 38.09
N PHE A 16 -39.95 -30.72 38.35
CA PHE A 16 -40.28 -29.80 37.27
C PHE A 16 -39.05 -29.72 36.38
N GLY A 17 -38.93 -30.69 35.48
CA GLY A 17 -38.09 -30.59 34.32
C GLY A 17 -38.57 -29.36 33.56
N CYS A 18 -37.93 -28.23 33.79
CA CYS A 18 -37.78 -27.24 32.75
C CYS A 18 -37.14 -28.01 31.59
N ARG A 19 -37.96 -28.45 30.63
CA ARG A 19 -37.46 -28.80 29.32
C ARG A 19 -36.81 -27.52 28.83
N SER A 20 -35.49 -27.43 29.00
CA SER A 20 -34.67 -26.53 28.23
C SER A 20 -35.06 -26.83 26.79
N ALA A 21 -35.66 -25.85 26.11
CA ALA A 21 -35.76 -25.96 24.68
C ALA A 21 -34.36 -26.35 24.18
N PRO A 22 -34.23 -27.37 23.30
CA PRO A 22 -32.92 -27.67 22.73
C PRO A 22 -32.35 -26.34 22.22
N PRO A 23 -31.08 -26.02 22.54
CA PRO A 23 -30.49 -24.78 22.04
C PRO A 23 -30.72 -24.76 20.53
N PRO A 24 -31.19 -23.62 19.96
CA PRO A 24 -31.47 -23.56 18.53
C PRO A 24 -30.25 -24.10 17.80
N GLN A 25 -30.45 -24.99 16.82
CA GLN A 25 -29.36 -25.51 16.01
C GLN A 25 -28.56 -24.32 15.49
N TYR A 26 -27.34 -24.13 16.00
CA TYR A 26 -26.43 -23.13 15.48
C TYR A 26 -26.29 -23.44 13.99
N PRO A 27 -26.66 -22.50 13.09
CA PRO A 27 -26.83 -22.84 11.69
C PRO A 27 -25.50 -23.18 10.98
N GLY A 28 -24.36 -23.04 11.68
CA GLY A 28 -23.04 -23.48 11.25
C GLY A 28 -22.12 -22.35 10.83
N SER A 29 -22.68 -21.15 10.62
CA SER A 29 -22.00 -19.95 10.12
C SER A 29 -22.61 -18.68 10.72
N LEU A 30 -21.88 -17.57 10.64
CA LEU A 30 -22.30 -16.27 11.17
C LEU A 30 -21.88 -15.15 10.21
N ILE A 31 -22.65 -14.08 10.15
CA ILE A 31 -22.26 -12.85 9.46
C ILE A 31 -22.10 -11.76 10.51
N ALA A 32 -20.88 -11.25 10.68
CA ALA A 32 -20.63 -10.08 11.51
C ALA A 32 -20.83 -8.82 10.64
N VAL A 33 -21.69 -7.92 11.08
CA VAL A 33 -22.09 -6.73 10.32
C VAL A 33 -21.60 -5.49 11.06
N THR A 34 -20.88 -4.61 10.37
CA THR A 34 -20.50 -3.28 10.83
C THR A 34 -21.05 -2.25 9.85
N VAL A 35 -21.70 -1.21 10.36
CA VAL A 35 -22.40 -0.20 9.57
C VAL A 35 -21.97 1.19 9.99
N ARG A 36 -21.55 1.99 9.02
CA ARG A 36 -21.36 3.43 9.14
C ARG A 36 -22.50 4.15 8.45
N LEU A 37 -22.98 5.24 9.04
CA LEU A 37 -24.06 6.05 8.48
C LEU A 37 -23.53 7.40 8.02
N TRP A 38 -23.94 7.83 6.81
CA TRP A 38 -23.53 9.13 6.29
C TRP A 38 -24.70 9.91 5.66
N PRO A 39 -25.04 11.12 6.16
CA PRO A 39 -24.58 11.71 7.42
C PRO A 39 -24.96 10.86 8.65
N MET A 40 -24.46 11.21 9.85
CA MET A 40 -24.77 10.46 11.08
C MET A 40 -26.28 10.42 11.37
N LEU A 41 -26.73 9.32 12.00
CA LEU A 41 -28.14 9.14 12.38
C LEU A 41 -28.60 10.20 13.39
N PRO A 42 -29.85 10.68 13.27
CA PRO A 42 -30.49 11.42 14.35
C PRO A 42 -30.50 10.62 15.67
N ARG A 43 -30.36 11.29 16.81
CA ARG A 43 -30.23 10.66 18.16
C ARG A 43 -31.35 9.68 18.56
N ALA A 44 -32.50 9.71 17.88
CA ALA A 44 -33.65 8.84 18.16
C ALA A 44 -33.82 7.70 17.13
N GLY A 45 -32.96 7.59 16.12
CA GLY A 45 -33.05 6.56 15.08
C GLY A 45 -32.43 5.22 15.49
N HIS A 46 -32.71 4.17 14.72
CA HIS A 46 -32.10 2.85 14.86
C HIS A 46 -31.78 2.22 13.50
N VAL A 47 -30.87 1.24 13.48
CA VAL A 47 -30.52 0.48 12.28
C VAL A 47 -30.78 -0.98 12.52
N THR A 48 -31.36 -1.66 11.54
CA THR A 48 -31.56 -3.10 11.55
C THR A 48 -30.76 -3.77 10.44
N ALA A 49 -30.40 -5.04 10.64
CA ALA A 49 -29.84 -5.91 9.62
C ALA A 49 -30.57 -7.25 9.61
N SER A 50 -30.91 -7.78 8.44
CA SER A 50 -31.58 -9.08 8.27
C SER A 50 -30.91 -9.90 7.18
N ALA A 51 -30.92 -11.23 7.32
CA ALA A 51 -30.45 -12.15 6.29
C ALA A 51 -31.64 -12.82 5.57
N ASP A 52 -31.59 -12.78 4.24
CA ASP A 52 -32.56 -13.30 3.30
C ASP A 52 -33.96 -12.67 3.41
N THR A 53 -34.75 -12.84 2.36
CA THR A 53 -36.09 -12.24 2.28
C THR A 53 -37.01 -12.90 3.32
N GLY A 54 -37.41 -12.15 4.34
CA GLY A 54 -38.25 -12.64 5.45
C GLY A 54 -37.50 -13.13 6.68
N GLY A 55 -36.17 -13.00 6.73
CA GLY A 55 -35.39 -13.29 7.94
C GLY A 55 -35.64 -12.29 9.07
N ALA A 56 -35.44 -12.73 10.32
CA ALA A 56 -35.59 -11.87 11.49
C ALA A 56 -34.59 -10.71 11.45
N ALA A 57 -35.08 -9.48 11.58
CA ALA A 57 -34.26 -8.28 11.62
C ALA A 57 -33.61 -8.10 13.00
N LEU A 58 -32.29 -7.92 13.00
CA LEU A 58 -31.47 -7.62 14.18
C LEU A 58 -31.20 -6.12 14.26
N THR A 59 -31.60 -5.46 15.34
CA THR A 59 -31.19 -4.07 15.59
C THR A 59 -29.70 -4.01 15.95
N LEU A 60 -28.94 -3.25 15.16
CA LEU A 60 -27.50 -3.02 15.35
C LEU A 60 -27.25 -2.09 16.53
N ARG A 61 -26.13 -2.31 17.23
CA ARG A 61 -25.74 -1.59 18.45
C ARG A 61 -24.50 -0.76 18.21
N THR A 62 -24.31 0.33 18.93
CA THR A 62 -23.07 1.13 18.85
C THR A 62 -21.85 0.25 19.08
N GLY A 63 -20.94 0.24 18.10
CA GLY A 63 -19.67 -0.47 18.14
C GLY A 63 -18.62 0.27 18.99
N LEU A 64 -17.36 -0.13 18.84
CA LEU A 64 -16.24 0.44 19.61
C LEU A 64 -15.88 1.88 19.19
N ALA A 65 -16.22 2.29 17.97
CA ALA A 65 -16.09 3.66 17.48
C ALA A 65 -17.44 4.43 17.55
N PRO A 66 -17.46 5.74 17.88
CA PRO A 66 -18.69 6.52 18.11
C PRO A 66 -19.66 6.65 16.93
N ALA A 67 -19.25 6.26 15.71
CA ALA A 67 -20.03 6.36 14.48
C ALA A 67 -20.34 5.00 13.82
N GLU A 68 -20.03 3.90 14.50
CA GLU A 68 -20.22 2.54 13.97
C GLU A 68 -21.34 1.80 14.70
N LEU A 69 -22.11 1.02 13.94
CA LEU A 69 -23.17 0.16 14.43
C LEU A 69 -22.83 -1.28 14.06
N THR A 70 -22.83 -2.20 15.03
CA THR A 70 -22.39 -3.57 14.86
C THR A 70 -23.48 -4.57 15.25
N GLY A 71 -23.43 -5.76 14.67
CA GLY A 71 -24.33 -6.87 14.96
C GLY A 71 -23.85 -8.18 14.37
N SER A 72 -24.53 -9.28 14.68
CA SER A 72 -24.17 -10.60 14.15
C SER A 72 -25.41 -11.42 13.83
N ILE A 73 -25.50 -11.88 12.58
CA ILE A 73 -26.65 -12.63 12.08
C ILE A 73 -26.22 -14.09 11.90
N PRO A 74 -26.83 -15.04 12.63
CA PRO A 74 -26.56 -16.47 12.42
C PRO A 74 -27.23 -16.94 11.12
N VAL A 75 -26.47 -17.60 10.25
CA VAL A 75 -26.94 -18.09 8.94
C VAL A 75 -26.43 -19.50 8.65
N ARG A 76 -27.05 -20.21 7.71
CA ARG A 76 -26.52 -21.50 7.24
C ARG A 76 -25.29 -21.24 6.35
N PRO A 77 -24.40 -22.21 6.11
CA PRO A 77 -23.40 -22.07 5.07
C PRO A 77 -24.07 -21.88 3.70
N GLY A 78 -23.56 -20.96 2.89
CA GLY A 78 -24.13 -20.62 1.59
C GLY A 78 -24.16 -19.12 1.30
N ALA A 79 -24.74 -18.75 0.15
CA ALA A 79 -24.92 -17.37 -0.25
C ALA A 79 -26.20 -16.80 0.38
N HIS A 80 -26.07 -15.66 1.06
CA HIS A 80 -27.15 -14.95 1.73
C HIS A 80 -27.24 -13.52 1.23
N THR A 81 -28.45 -12.96 1.26
CA THR A 81 -28.64 -11.52 1.01
C THR A 81 -28.88 -10.80 2.33
N ILE A 82 -27.96 -9.92 2.72
CA ILE A 82 -28.07 -9.12 3.94
C ILE A 82 -28.68 -7.78 3.62
N ALA A 83 -29.84 -7.46 4.17
CA ALA A 83 -30.44 -6.13 4.10
C ALA A 83 -30.11 -5.34 5.36
N ILE A 84 -29.75 -4.07 5.20
CA ILE A 84 -29.49 -3.11 6.27
C ILE A 84 -30.45 -1.95 6.08
N GLU A 85 -31.20 -1.58 7.12
CA GLU A 85 -32.19 -0.50 7.06
C GLU A 85 -32.01 0.46 8.23
N ALA A 86 -31.97 1.75 7.95
CA ALA A 86 -31.88 2.81 8.94
C ALA A 86 -33.22 3.55 9.05
N PHE A 87 -33.68 3.75 10.28
CA PHE A 87 -34.95 4.40 10.60
C PHE A 87 -34.71 5.62 11.49
N ASP A 88 -35.52 6.67 11.32
CA ASP A 88 -35.54 7.82 12.21
C ASP A 88 -36.34 7.55 13.50
N GLY A 89 -36.41 8.56 14.39
CA GLY A 89 -37.13 8.44 15.66
C GLY A 89 -38.65 8.31 15.54
N ALA A 90 -39.23 8.51 14.35
CA ALA A 90 -40.64 8.26 14.06
C ALA A 90 -40.87 6.87 13.43
N GLY A 91 -39.81 6.07 13.25
CA GLY A 91 -39.87 4.77 12.59
C GLY A 91 -39.94 4.85 11.07
N ILE A 92 -39.64 5.99 10.46
CA ILE A 92 -39.60 6.15 9.00
C ILE A 92 -38.23 5.70 8.50
N ARG A 93 -38.21 4.86 7.46
CA ARG A 93 -36.95 4.41 6.84
C ARG A 93 -36.26 5.56 6.10
N ILE A 94 -35.06 5.89 6.53
CA ILE A 94 -34.23 7.01 6.04
C ILE A 94 -32.95 6.56 5.33
N GLY A 95 -32.63 5.26 5.34
CA GLY A 95 -31.53 4.69 4.56
C GLY A 95 -31.71 3.18 4.43
N ALA A 96 -31.18 2.59 3.36
CA ALA A 96 -31.12 1.13 3.22
C ALA A 96 -29.97 0.71 2.31
N ALA A 97 -29.44 -0.49 2.53
CA ALA A 97 -28.49 -1.16 1.66
C ALA A 97 -28.75 -2.67 1.67
N SER A 98 -28.27 -3.38 0.66
CA SER A 98 -28.31 -4.85 0.67
C SER A 98 -26.99 -5.41 0.19
N PHE A 99 -26.60 -6.62 0.57
CA PHE A 99 -25.29 -7.19 0.25
C PHE A 99 -25.43 -8.68 0.03
N SER A 100 -24.73 -9.22 -0.96
CA SER A 100 -24.63 -10.67 -1.12
C SER A 100 -23.37 -11.14 -0.39
N VAL A 101 -23.55 -11.98 0.62
CA VAL A 101 -22.48 -12.48 1.49
C VAL A 101 -22.51 -14.01 1.45
N THR A 102 -21.38 -14.64 1.13
CA THR A 102 -21.25 -16.10 1.17
C THR A 102 -20.56 -16.50 2.48
N CYS A 103 -21.14 -17.47 3.18
CA CYS A 103 -20.67 -17.90 4.49
C CYS A 103 -20.26 -19.36 4.46
N ASP A 104 -19.08 -19.65 5.01
CA ASP A 104 -18.58 -21.01 5.19
C ASP A 104 -18.77 -21.49 6.63
N ARG A 105 -18.79 -22.81 6.83
CA ARG A 105 -18.99 -23.39 8.15
C ARG A 105 -17.77 -23.06 9.06
N GLY A 106 -18.03 -22.51 10.24
CA GLY A 106 -17.00 -22.28 11.27
C GLY A 106 -16.22 -20.96 11.20
N PHE A 107 -16.40 -20.14 10.16
CA PHE A 107 -15.80 -18.80 10.06
C PHE A 107 -16.89 -17.73 9.88
N PRO A 108 -16.86 -16.63 10.64
CA PRO A 108 -17.79 -15.53 10.43
C PRO A 108 -17.45 -14.80 9.13
N ALA A 109 -18.42 -14.62 8.23
CA ALA A 109 -18.27 -13.71 7.11
C ALA A 109 -18.42 -12.28 7.62
N LEU A 110 -17.56 -11.37 7.16
CA LEU A 110 -17.57 -9.97 7.59
C LEU A 110 -18.27 -9.11 6.54
N LEU A 111 -19.16 -8.24 7.00
CA LEU A 111 -19.85 -7.26 6.17
C LEU A 111 -19.63 -5.86 6.77
N ASP A 112 -18.73 -5.10 6.15
CA ASP A 112 -18.55 -3.68 6.42
C ASP A 112 -19.34 -2.86 5.39
N ALA A 113 -20.27 -2.04 5.86
CA ALA A 113 -21.19 -1.28 5.01
C ALA A 113 -21.24 0.19 5.40
N THR A 114 -21.35 1.08 4.40
CA THR A 114 -21.75 2.47 4.62
C THR A 114 -23.14 2.68 4.05
N VAL A 115 -24.10 3.09 4.89
CA VAL A 115 -25.47 3.39 4.48
C VAL A 115 -25.66 4.90 4.44
N LEU A 116 -26.00 5.41 3.26
CA LEU A 116 -26.29 6.83 3.07
C LEU A 116 -27.70 7.16 3.59
N LEU A 117 -27.80 8.15 4.48
CA LEU A 117 -29.07 8.66 4.98
C LEU A 117 -29.63 9.72 4.03
N ALA A 118 -30.89 9.58 3.64
CA ALA A 118 -31.60 10.61 2.91
C ALA A 118 -31.83 11.82 3.84
N GLY A 119 -31.42 13.01 3.40
CA GLY A 119 -31.66 14.25 4.13
C GLY A 119 -33.16 14.48 4.38
N THR A 120 -33.55 14.73 5.63
CA THR A 120 -34.92 15.13 5.97
C THR A 120 -35.18 16.51 5.39
N GLN A 121 -36.12 16.56 4.44
CA GLN A 121 -36.58 17.72 3.64
C GLN A 121 -35.97 17.88 2.24
N GLN A 122 -36.36 17.01 1.31
CA GLN A 122 -37.06 17.41 0.07
C GLN A 122 -37.47 16.17 -0.73
N ALA A 123 -38.59 16.29 -1.44
CA ALA A 123 -39.00 15.49 -2.59
C ALA A 123 -39.53 14.05 -2.35
N LYS A 124 -40.86 13.96 -2.17
CA LYS A 124 -41.67 12.81 -2.62
C LYS A 124 -41.81 12.73 -4.16
N GLU A 125 -41.05 13.52 -4.91
CA GLU A 125 -40.95 13.48 -6.37
C GLU A 125 -39.48 13.58 -6.80
N GLY A 126 -38.82 12.44 -7.10
CA GLY A 126 -37.48 12.46 -7.69
C GLY A 126 -36.43 11.53 -7.07
N ARG A 127 -36.78 10.27 -6.74
CA ARG A 127 -35.76 9.27 -6.38
C ARG A 127 -34.84 8.98 -7.58
N PRO A 128 -33.51 8.85 -7.39
CA PRO A 128 -32.60 8.43 -8.45
C PRO A 128 -32.92 7.02 -8.94
N ILE A 129 -32.87 6.81 -10.26
CA ILE A 129 -33.12 5.51 -10.90
C ILE A 129 -31.98 4.52 -10.56
N LEU A 130 -30.76 5.03 -10.43
CA LEU A 130 -29.55 4.27 -10.10
C LEU A 130 -29.10 4.55 -8.66
N GLY A 131 -28.93 3.50 -7.88
CA GLY A 131 -28.33 3.56 -6.55
C GLY A 131 -26.81 3.68 -6.64
N GLU A 132 -26.15 2.58 -6.98
CA GLU A 132 -24.68 2.46 -7.02
C GLU A 132 -24.20 1.58 -8.18
N ILE A 133 -22.91 1.73 -8.52
CA ILE A 133 -22.17 0.79 -9.37
C ILE A 133 -21.25 -0.02 -8.47
N VAL A 134 -21.36 -1.34 -8.55
CA VAL A 134 -20.49 -2.31 -7.90
C VAL A 134 -19.44 -2.77 -8.91
N ALA A 135 -18.18 -2.48 -8.59
CA ALA A 135 -17.02 -3.06 -9.25
C ALA A 135 -16.28 -3.94 -8.24
N PRO A 136 -16.00 -5.23 -8.54
CA PRO A 136 -15.37 -6.15 -7.59
C PRO A 136 -13.91 -5.80 -7.30
N ARG A 137 -13.32 -4.94 -8.13
CA ARG A 137 -11.98 -4.37 -7.97
C ARG A 137 -11.91 -3.04 -8.70
N SER A 138 -11.22 -2.07 -8.13
CA SER A 138 -10.99 -0.73 -8.71
C SER A 138 -9.77 -0.69 -9.63
N SER A 139 -9.05 -1.80 -9.82
CA SER A 139 -7.91 -1.90 -10.71
C SER A 139 -7.89 -3.23 -11.47
N VAL A 140 -7.47 -3.17 -12.74
CA VAL A 140 -7.42 -4.30 -13.67
C VAL A 140 -6.17 -4.23 -14.53
N VAL A 141 -5.69 -5.39 -15.01
CA VAL A 141 -4.67 -5.42 -16.06
C VAL A 141 -5.35 -5.35 -17.43
N GLN A 142 -4.70 -4.74 -18.41
CA GLN A 142 -5.12 -4.74 -19.79
C GLN A 142 -5.36 -6.18 -20.27
N GLY A 143 -6.57 -6.43 -20.78
CA GLY A 143 -7.07 -7.75 -21.16
C GLY A 143 -7.89 -8.46 -20.07
N ASP A 144 -7.85 -7.99 -18.81
CA ASP A 144 -8.68 -8.54 -17.75
C ASP A 144 -10.16 -8.28 -17.99
N ARG A 145 -10.97 -9.21 -17.49
CA ARG A 145 -12.42 -9.10 -17.43
C ARG A 145 -12.87 -8.95 -15.97
N MET A 146 -13.90 -8.14 -15.74
CA MET A 146 -14.59 -8.06 -14.46
C MET A 146 -16.09 -7.90 -14.67
N LEU A 147 -16.90 -8.39 -13.72
CA LEU A 147 -18.34 -8.15 -13.71
C LEU A 147 -18.61 -6.81 -13.05
N LEU A 148 -19.20 -5.86 -13.77
CA LEU A 148 -19.78 -4.64 -13.20
C LEU A 148 -21.26 -4.85 -13.00
N GLN A 149 -21.79 -4.37 -11.87
CA GLN A 149 -23.21 -4.45 -11.56
C GLN A 149 -23.71 -3.09 -11.11
N ALA A 150 -24.98 -2.79 -11.37
CA ALA A 150 -25.62 -1.59 -10.86
C ALA A 150 -26.88 -1.97 -10.08
N ARG A 151 -27.10 -1.28 -8.97
CA ARG A 151 -28.32 -1.43 -8.17
C ARG A 151 -29.30 -0.31 -8.51
N THR A 152 -30.59 -0.65 -8.59
CA THR A 152 -31.68 0.31 -8.78
C THR A 152 -32.44 0.50 -7.47
N ALA A 153 -32.81 1.72 -7.12
CA ALA A 153 -33.53 2.02 -5.88
C ALA A 153 -35.04 1.66 -5.96
N ASP A 154 -35.58 1.62 -7.17
CA ASP A 154 -36.92 1.15 -7.56
C ASP A 154 -36.81 0.91 -9.08
N PRO A 155 -36.93 -0.31 -9.62
CA PRO A 155 -36.83 -0.51 -11.08
C PRO A 155 -38.16 -0.16 -11.76
N PRO A 156 -38.22 0.87 -12.63
CA PRO A 156 -39.34 1.06 -13.56
C PRO A 156 -39.60 -0.18 -14.40
N ALA A 157 -40.85 -0.36 -14.86
CA ALA A 157 -41.24 -1.48 -15.73
C ALA A 157 -40.39 -1.56 -17.03
N ALA A 158 -39.83 -0.43 -17.48
CA ALA A 158 -38.84 -0.38 -18.55
C ALA A 158 -37.79 0.72 -18.27
N VAL A 159 -36.51 0.34 -18.22
CA VAL A 159 -35.38 1.27 -18.08
C VAL A 159 -34.43 1.06 -19.25
N ALA A 160 -34.14 2.13 -19.98
CA ALA A 160 -33.05 2.13 -20.95
C ALA A 160 -31.72 2.37 -20.21
N LEU A 161 -30.79 1.42 -20.33
CA LEU A 161 -29.49 1.46 -19.68
C LEU A 161 -28.38 1.62 -20.71
N ALA A 162 -27.32 2.35 -20.36
CA ALA A 162 -26.15 2.51 -21.22
C ALA A 162 -24.87 2.62 -20.39
N TRP A 163 -24.05 1.58 -20.41
CA TRP A 163 -22.68 1.61 -19.92
C TRP A 163 -21.77 2.39 -20.88
N SER A 164 -20.89 3.20 -20.31
CA SER A 164 -19.91 4.02 -21.02
C SER A 164 -18.58 4.03 -20.27
N ALA A 165 -17.48 4.25 -20.97
CA ALA A 165 -16.15 4.32 -20.40
C ALA A 165 -15.41 5.54 -20.95
N VAL A 166 -14.70 6.26 -20.08
CA VAL A 166 -13.92 7.46 -20.42
C VAL A 166 -12.49 7.33 -19.87
N PRO A 167 -11.44 7.53 -20.68
CA PRO A 167 -11.45 7.90 -22.10
C PRO A 167 -12.07 6.84 -23.01
N SER A 168 -12.56 7.24 -24.20
CA SER A 168 -13.09 6.27 -25.16
C SER A 168 -12.03 5.23 -25.50
N GLY A 169 -12.41 3.95 -25.51
CA GLY A 169 -11.48 2.85 -25.74
C GLY A 169 -10.66 2.40 -24.52
N CYS A 170 -10.85 2.99 -23.32
CA CYS A 170 -10.20 2.48 -22.11
C CYS A 170 -10.72 1.10 -21.67
N GLY A 171 -11.95 0.75 -22.05
CA GLY A 171 -12.48 -0.60 -21.94
C GLY A 171 -13.77 -0.79 -22.73
N ALA A 172 -14.23 -2.04 -22.80
CA ALA A 172 -15.45 -2.43 -23.51
C ALA A 172 -16.40 -3.24 -22.62
N PHE A 173 -17.69 -3.15 -22.90
CA PHE A 173 -18.74 -3.84 -22.17
C PHE A 173 -19.33 -4.93 -23.08
N ARG A 174 -19.51 -6.14 -22.54
CA ARG A 174 -20.16 -7.23 -23.28
C ARG A 174 -21.63 -6.90 -23.57
N ASP A 175 -22.35 -6.45 -22.53
CA ASP A 175 -23.77 -6.16 -22.57
C ASP A 175 -24.01 -4.73 -22.04
N PRO A 176 -23.81 -3.69 -22.85
CA PRO A 176 -23.85 -2.30 -22.39
C PRO A 176 -25.26 -1.82 -21.97
N GLY A 177 -26.31 -2.57 -22.32
CA GLY A 177 -27.71 -2.26 -21.98
C GLY A 177 -28.26 -2.99 -20.76
N ALA A 178 -27.42 -3.72 -20.01
CA ALA A 178 -27.86 -4.53 -18.87
C ALA A 178 -27.44 -3.90 -17.52
N LEU A 179 -28.19 -4.21 -16.45
CA LEU A 179 -27.83 -3.82 -15.08
C LEU A 179 -26.51 -4.45 -14.62
N SER A 180 -26.18 -5.63 -15.14
CA SER A 180 -24.88 -6.29 -14.93
C SER A 180 -24.22 -6.52 -16.28
N THR A 181 -22.92 -6.22 -16.38
CA THR A 181 -22.17 -6.35 -17.63
C THR A 181 -20.74 -6.79 -17.36
N THR A 182 -20.13 -7.52 -18.29
CA THR A 182 -18.69 -7.80 -18.21
C THR A 182 -17.91 -6.64 -18.84
N PHE A 183 -17.11 -5.95 -18.04
CA PHE A 183 -16.13 -4.97 -18.49
C PHE A 183 -14.81 -5.66 -18.84
N THR A 184 -14.28 -5.37 -20.03
CA THR A 184 -12.94 -5.78 -20.48
C THR A 184 -12.05 -4.56 -20.53
N ALA A 185 -10.93 -4.60 -19.81
CA ALA A 185 -9.96 -3.51 -19.75
C ALA A 185 -9.11 -3.48 -21.04
N ILE A 186 -9.05 -2.35 -21.74
CA ILE A 186 -8.42 -2.27 -23.08
C ILE A 186 -7.18 -1.36 -23.10
N ALA A 187 -7.25 -0.16 -22.52
CA ALA A 187 -6.15 0.81 -22.58
C ALA A 187 -5.73 1.25 -21.18
N ALA A 188 -4.41 1.29 -20.96
CA ALA A 188 -3.83 1.65 -19.68
C ALA A 188 -4.11 3.11 -19.28
N GLY A 189 -4.39 3.33 -18.01
CA GLY A 189 -4.77 4.61 -17.41
C GLY A 189 -6.04 4.52 -16.57
N PRO A 190 -6.43 5.64 -15.93
CA PRO A 190 -7.75 5.75 -15.33
C PRO A 190 -8.82 5.61 -16.42
N CYS A 191 -9.84 4.83 -16.11
CA CYS A 191 -10.98 4.50 -16.95
C CYS A 191 -12.25 4.68 -16.11
N THR A 192 -12.90 5.83 -16.25
CA THR A 192 -14.17 6.10 -15.58
C THR A 192 -15.27 5.35 -16.31
N VAL A 193 -15.78 4.30 -15.69
CA VAL A 193 -16.95 3.57 -16.17
C VAL A 193 -18.20 4.18 -15.56
N ALA A 194 -19.20 4.45 -16.39
CA ALA A 194 -20.43 5.07 -15.99
C ALA A 194 -21.64 4.35 -16.59
N LEU A 195 -22.70 4.23 -15.80
CA LEU A 195 -23.99 3.74 -16.24
C LEU A 195 -24.97 4.90 -16.28
N ALA A 196 -25.58 5.13 -17.44
CA ALA A 196 -26.73 6.00 -17.57
C ALA A 196 -28.02 5.17 -17.57
N ALA A 197 -29.07 5.70 -16.94
CA ALA A 197 -30.41 5.13 -16.95
C ALA A 197 -31.42 6.18 -17.41
N ALA A 198 -32.39 5.77 -18.23
CA ALA A 198 -33.52 6.60 -18.63
C ALA A 198 -34.83 5.82 -18.53
N ALA A 199 -35.83 6.41 -17.86
CA ALA A 199 -37.17 5.86 -17.72
C ALA A 199 -38.18 6.99 -17.50
N ASP A 200 -39.35 6.92 -18.13
CA ASP A 200 -40.47 7.85 -17.95
C ASP A 200 -40.07 9.35 -18.00
N GLY A 201 -39.21 9.70 -18.98
CA GLY A 201 -38.72 11.08 -19.16
C GLY A 201 -37.65 11.53 -18.15
N LYS A 202 -37.27 10.69 -17.19
CA LYS A 202 -36.21 10.94 -16.21
C LYS A 202 -34.88 10.31 -16.66
N ARG A 203 -33.76 10.94 -16.30
CA ARG A 203 -32.40 10.45 -16.57
C ARG A 203 -31.57 10.45 -15.30
N ASP A 204 -30.73 9.44 -15.13
CA ASP A 204 -29.78 9.33 -14.02
C ASP A 204 -28.44 8.76 -14.51
N ARG A 205 -27.35 9.04 -13.79
CA ARG A 205 -26.01 8.56 -14.11
C ARG A 205 -25.18 8.29 -12.85
N ARG A 206 -24.49 7.15 -12.82
CA ARG A 206 -23.46 6.83 -11.81
C ARG A 206 -22.15 6.51 -12.49
N ALA A 207 -21.03 6.74 -11.80
CA ALA A 207 -19.71 6.47 -12.33
C ALA A 207 -18.75 5.98 -11.23
N VAL A 208 -17.80 5.13 -11.62
CA VAL A 208 -16.64 4.71 -10.81
C VAL A 208 -15.40 4.75 -11.69
N THR A 209 -14.26 5.15 -11.14
CA THR A 209 -12.99 5.14 -11.87
C THR A 209 -12.25 3.85 -11.59
N LEU A 210 -11.95 3.12 -12.65
CA LEU A 210 -11.09 1.94 -12.64
C LEU A 210 -9.69 2.33 -13.09
N ILE A 211 -8.63 1.75 -12.52
CA ILE A 211 -7.27 1.88 -13.04
C ILE A 211 -6.96 0.67 -13.93
N VAL A 212 -6.96 0.87 -15.24
CA VAL A 212 -6.48 -0.13 -16.19
C VAL A 212 -4.97 -0.02 -16.26
N ARG A 213 -4.25 -1.11 -16.00
CA ARG A 213 -2.79 -1.15 -16.00
C ARG A 213 -2.34 -1.85 -17.27
N SER A 214 -1.26 -1.42 -17.90
CA SER A 214 -0.63 -2.25 -18.93
C SER A 214 -0.23 -3.59 -18.30
N ARG A 215 -0.25 -4.70 -19.06
CA ARG A 215 0.57 -5.85 -18.67
C ARG A 215 1.98 -5.32 -18.48
N GLY A 216 2.56 -5.54 -17.30
CA GLY A 216 3.86 -4.97 -16.93
C GLY A 216 4.87 -5.16 -18.05
N ARG A 217 5.68 -4.14 -18.34
CA ARG A 217 6.82 -4.32 -19.23
C ARG A 217 7.69 -5.44 -18.65
N SER A 218 7.92 -6.50 -19.42
CA SER A 218 8.84 -7.56 -19.03
C SER A 218 10.27 -7.00 -19.06
N TYR A 219 10.79 -6.60 -17.89
CA TYR A 219 12.18 -6.16 -17.75
C TYR A 219 13.12 -7.35 -17.90
N GLN A 220 14.26 -7.14 -18.56
CA GLN A 220 15.31 -8.15 -18.65
C GLN A 220 16.39 -7.91 -17.60
N TYR A 221 16.50 -8.85 -16.67
CA TYR A 221 17.52 -8.87 -15.63
C TYR A 221 18.86 -9.44 -16.13
N PRO A 222 20.00 -9.14 -15.48
CA PRO A 222 20.14 -8.27 -14.32
C PRO A 222 19.95 -6.79 -14.67
N LEU A 223 19.55 -5.97 -13.70
CA LEU A 223 19.57 -4.53 -13.86
C LEU A 223 21.00 -4.01 -13.78
N SER A 224 21.26 -2.87 -14.41
CA SER A 224 22.55 -2.16 -14.34
C SER A 224 22.33 -0.67 -14.12
N VAL A 225 23.36 0.01 -13.63
CA VAL A 225 23.33 1.47 -13.51
C VAL A 225 23.45 2.09 -14.89
N ALA A 226 22.50 2.96 -15.25
CA ALA A 226 22.50 3.64 -16.54
C ALA A 226 23.74 4.53 -16.73
N PRO A 227 24.16 4.82 -17.98
CA PRO A 227 25.14 5.86 -18.25
C PRO A 227 24.76 7.18 -17.57
N GLY A 228 25.74 7.83 -16.93
CA GLY A 228 25.52 9.03 -16.10
C GLY A 228 25.07 8.76 -14.67
N GLY A 229 24.77 7.50 -14.32
CA GLY A 229 24.65 7.07 -12.93
C GLY A 229 23.40 7.56 -12.19
N ARG A 230 22.28 7.84 -12.87
CA ARG A 230 21.10 8.47 -12.22
C ARG A 230 19.89 7.56 -12.05
N HIS A 231 19.87 6.41 -12.71
CA HIS A 231 18.78 5.45 -12.64
C HIS A 231 19.28 4.06 -13.03
N LEU A 232 18.45 3.05 -12.81
CA LEU A 232 18.68 1.69 -13.31
C LEU A 232 18.14 1.53 -14.74
N VAL A 233 18.76 0.63 -15.50
CA VAL A 233 18.26 0.13 -16.79
C VAL A 233 18.25 -1.38 -16.81
N ASP A 234 17.32 -1.94 -17.57
CA ASP A 234 17.32 -3.37 -17.90
C ASP A 234 18.33 -3.70 -19.02
N GLN A 235 18.49 -4.98 -19.36
CA GLN A 235 19.43 -5.42 -20.41
C GLN A 235 19.12 -4.87 -21.81
N ARG A 236 17.93 -4.30 -22.04
CA ARG A 236 17.57 -3.63 -23.30
C ARG A 236 17.84 -2.12 -23.26
N GLY A 237 18.39 -1.60 -22.17
CA GLY A 237 18.57 -0.16 -21.96
C GLY A 237 17.29 0.57 -21.55
N THR A 238 16.23 -0.14 -21.17
CA THR A 238 14.96 0.47 -20.74
C THR A 238 15.13 1.07 -19.35
N PRO A 239 14.87 2.37 -19.13
CA PRO A 239 14.88 2.95 -17.79
C PRO A 239 13.93 2.21 -16.85
N PHE A 240 14.46 1.83 -15.68
CA PHE A 240 13.75 1.07 -14.66
C PHE A 240 13.43 2.00 -13.48
N LEU A 241 12.17 2.42 -13.38
CA LEU A 241 11.65 3.15 -12.23
C LEU A 241 11.38 2.14 -11.11
N LEU A 242 12.02 2.29 -9.93
CA LEU A 242 11.76 1.41 -8.79
C LEU A 242 10.36 1.71 -8.20
N LYS A 243 9.45 0.75 -8.34
CA LYS A 243 8.08 0.77 -7.82
C LYS A 243 7.97 -0.35 -6.80
N GLY A 244 8.56 -0.09 -5.63
CA GLY A 244 8.82 -1.08 -4.61
C GLY A 244 7.75 -1.12 -3.53
N GLU A 245 7.62 -2.29 -2.91
CA GLU A 245 6.93 -2.46 -1.63
C GLU A 245 7.86 -3.12 -0.62
N THR A 246 7.85 -2.65 0.62
CA THR A 246 8.53 -3.32 1.72
C THR A 246 7.62 -4.39 2.30
N ALA A 247 7.99 -5.65 2.09
CA ALA A 247 7.30 -6.82 2.62
C ALA A 247 8.31 -7.64 3.45
N TRP A 248 8.94 -7.00 4.44
CA TRP A 248 10.08 -7.51 5.22
C TRP A 248 9.98 -9.02 5.49
N LEU A 249 8.84 -9.50 5.98
CA LEU A 249 8.64 -10.89 6.39
C LEU A 249 8.03 -11.81 5.32
N ALA A 250 7.80 -11.35 4.08
CA ALA A 250 7.14 -12.13 3.04
C ALA A 250 7.82 -13.48 2.76
N LEU A 251 9.16 -13.50 2.80
CA LEU A 251 9.93 -14.74 2.60
C LEU A 251 9.71 -15.74 3.75
N VAL A 252 9.57 -15.22 4.97
CA VAL A 252 9.62 -15.99 6.20
C VAL A 252 8.23 -16.41 6.66
N ASN A 253 7.23 -15.53 6.55
CA ASN A 253 5.91 -15.70 7.14
C ASN A 253 4.85 -16.21 6.16
N LEU A 254 5.01 -15.96 4.85
CA LEU A 254 4.06 -16.45 3.85
C LEU A 254 4.35 -17.91 3.46
N THR A 255 3.30 -18.70 3.30
CA THR A 255 3.33 -19.99 2.58
C THR A 255 3.57 -19.75 1.08
N GLU A 256 3.93 -20.79 0.33
CA GLU A 256 4.17 -20.63 -1.12
C GLU A 256 2.95 -20.14 -1.89
N ALA A 257 1.74 -20.62 -1.53
CA ALA A 257 0.50 -20.18 -2.17
C ALA A 257 0.18 -18.71 -1.84
N GLU A 258 0.49 -18.26 -0.63
CA GLU A 258 0.34 -16.86 -0.24
C GLU A 258 1.38 -15.96 -0.93
N GLN A 259 2.62 -16.44 -1.09
CA GLN A 259 3.63 -15.74 -1.89
C GLN A 259 3.18 -15.59 -3.34
N GLU A 260 2.60 -16.63 -3.94
CA GLU A 260 2.04 -16.56 -5.30
C GLU A 260 0.91 -15.53 -5.39
N ARG A 261 -0.02 -15.53 -4.42
CA ARG A 261 -1.08 -14.51 -4.34
C ARG A 261 -0.51 -13.11 -4.21
N TYR A 262 0.46 -12.92 -3.32
CA TYR A 262 1.13 -11.64 -3.09
C TYR A 262 1.82 -11.15 -4.38
N PHE A 263 2.69 -11.96 -4.98
CA PHE A 263 3.44 -11.57 -6.18
C PHE A 263 2.52 -11.33 -7.39
N SER A 264 1.54 -12.20 -7.61
CA SER A 264 0.57 -12.02 -8.69
C SER A 264 -0.19 -10.71 -8.53
N ASP A 265 -0.58 -10.36 -7.30
CA ASP A 265 -1.30 -9.12 -7.03
C ASP A 265 -0.40 -7.89 -7.21
N ARG A 266 0.81 -7.89 -6.62
CA ARG A 266 1.79 -6.80 -6.75
C ARG A 266 2.19 -6.57 -8.21
N ALA A 267 2.51 -7.63 -8.94
CA ALA A 267 2.85 -7.55 -10.36
C ALA A 267 1.67 -7.06 -11.20
N ALA A 268 0.45 -7.53 -10.90
CA ALA A 268 -0.75 -7.01 -11.54
C ALA A 268 -0.89 -5.51 -11.27
N LYS A 269 -0.66 -5.06 -10.03
CA LYS A 269 -0.62 -3.65 -9.58
C LYS A 269 0.53 -2.84 -10.13
N GLY A 270 1.45 -3.46 -10.87
CA GLY A 270 2.55 -2.77 -11.51
C GLY A 270 3.66 -2.39 -10.54
N PHE A 271 3.66 -2.92 -9.31
CA PHE A 271 4.89 -3.01 -8.54
C PHE A 271 5.90 -3.86 -9.31
N ASN A 272 7.18 -3.50 -9.22
CA ASN A 272 8.26 -4.21 -9.90
C ASN A 272 9.42 -4.55 -8.97
N ALA A 273 9.28 -4.27 -7.67
CA ALA A 273 10.26 -4.64 -6.66
C ALA A 273 9.59 -4.95 -5.32
N VAL A 274 10.22 -5.83 -4.54
CA VAL A 274 9.83 -6.17 -3.16
C VAL A 274 11.08 -6.22 -2.29
N GLU A 275 11.01 -5.62 -1.11
CA GLU A 275 12.07 -5.65 -0.11
C GLU A 275 11.73 -6.65 0.99
N VAL A 276 12.69 -7.53 1.31
CA VAL A 276 12.53 -8.61 2.27
C VAL A 276 13.81 -8.83 3.07
N MET A 277 13.66 -9.34 4.29
CA MET A 277 14.78 -9.91 5.03
C MET A 277 14.89 -11.40 4.73
N LEU A 278 16.13 -11.88 4.56
CA LEU A 278 16.40 -13.29 4.33
C LEU A 278 16.02 -14.14 5.54
N MET A 279 16.13 -13.58 6.74
CA MET A 279 15.89 -14.27 8.02
C MET A 279 15.23 -13.32 9.01
N ASN A 280 14.10 -13.75 9.60
CA ASN A 280 13.44 -13.05 10.72
C ASN A 280 14.18 -13.33 12.03
N HIS A 281 14.06 -12.43 13.01
CA HIS A 281 14.55 -12.60 14.37
C HIS A 281 13.49 -12.38 15.46
N ASP A 282 12.43 -11.60 15.23
CA ASP A 282 11.51 -11.18 16.32
C ASP A 282 10.01 -11.26 15.96
N TYR A 283 9.63 -10.85 14.74
CA TYR A 283 8.24 -10.42 14.46
C TYR A 283 7.20 -11.54 14.19
N THR A 284 7.45 -12.79 14.60
CA THR A 284 6.51 -13.91 14.42
C THR A 284 6.28 -14.64 15.74
N SER A 285 5.09 -15.22 15.97
CA SER A 285 4.81 -15.99 17.20
C SER A 285 4.67 -17.49 16.95
N ASN A 286 4.23 -17.89 15.76
CA ASN A 286 3.99 -19.29 15.44
C ASN A 286 4.22 -19.60 13.94
N PRO A 287 5.35 -20.25 13.59
CA PRO A 287 6.41 -20.69 14.50
C PRO A 287 7.21 -19.50 15.07
N ALA A 288 7.81 -19.72 16.23
CA ALA A 288 8.68 -18.71 16.85
C ALA A 288 9.90 -18.43 15.94
N PRO A 289 10.35 -17.16 15.85
CA PRO A 289 11.53 -16.81 15.10
C PRO A 289 12.76 -17.53 15.69
N PRO A 290 13.80 -17.76 14.88
CA PRO A 290 13.95 -17.34 13.48
C PRO A 290 13.37 -18.35 12.46
N ALA A 291 12.48 -19.26 12.89
CA ALA A 291 11.91 -20.25 11.99
C ALA A 291 11.04 -19.61 10.89
N ASN A 292 11.11 -20.14 9.68
CA ASN A 292 10.15 -19.81 8.63
C ASN A 292 8.80 -20.50 8.89
N ARG A 293 7.79 -20.18 8.08
CA ARG A 293 6.42 -20.71 8.16
C ARG A 293 6.30 -22.24 8.21
N GLU A 294 7.31 -22.97 7.72
CA GLU A 294 7.39 -24.44 7.77
C GLU A 294 8.11 -24.98 9.02
N GLY A 295 8.46 -24.11 9.96
CA GLY A 295 9.19 -24.44 11.18
C GLY A 295 10.69 -24.70 10.95
N LYS A 296 11.24 -24.37 9.78
CA LYS A 296 12.67 -24.57 9.50
C LYS A 296 13.48 -23.41 10.05
N GLN A 297 14.54 -23.74 10.80
CA GLN A 297 15.53 -22.78 11.31
C GLN A 297 16.55 -22.42 10.21
N PRO A 298 17.07 -21.18 10.14
CA PRO A 298 18.11 -20.80 9.19
C PRO A 298 19.46 -21.45 9.50
N PHE A 299 19.70 -21.84 10.75
CA PHE A 299 20.94 -22.50 11.19
C PHE A 299 20.61 -23.79 11.95
N LEU A 300 21.43 -24.83 11.75
CA LEU A 300 21.30 -26.12 12.45
C LEU A 300 21.70 -26.00 13.93
N ARG A 301 22.60 -25.06 14.25
CA ARG A 301 22.87 -24.59 15.61
C ARG A 301 22.38 -23.14 15.72
N PRO A 302 21.50 -22.80 16.68
CA PRO A 302 20.96 -21.45 16.81
C PRO A 302 22.04 -20.37 16.85
N GLY A 303 21.91 -19.34 16.01
CA GLY A 303 22.84 -18.20 15.95
C GLY A 303 24.23 -18.48 15.35
N ASP A 304 24.56 -19.71 14.94
CA ASP A 304 25.88 -20.07 14.45
C ASP A 304 25.95 -20.11 12.92
N PHE A 305 26.59 -19.08 12.35
CA PHE A 305 26.69 -18.88 10.90
C PHE A 305 27.57 -19.92 10.20
N SER A 306 28.29 -20.77 10.94
CA SER A 306 29.02 -21.91 10.39
C SER A 306 28.12 -23.11 10.06
N THR A 307 26.84 -23.07 10.43
CA THR A 307 25.90 -24.18 10.29
C THR A 307 24.61 -23.81 9.53
N PRO A 308 24.69 -23.19 8.34
CA PRO A 308 23.48 -22.83 7.59
C PRO A 308 22.66 -24.08 7.24
N ASN A 309 21.34 -23.95 7.28
CA ASN A 309 20.41 -25.02 6.94
C ASN A 309 19.97 -24.94 5.48
N ASP A 310 20.42 -25.89 4.66
CA ASP A 310 20.13 -25.92 3.23
C ASP A 310 18.64 -25.84 2.89
N ALA A 311 17.78 -26.56 3.63
CA ALA A 311 16.34 -26.54 3.38
C ALA A 311 15.71 -25.14 3.57
N TYR A 312 16.23 -24.34 4.51
CA TYR A 312 15.77 -22.97 4.73
C TYR A 312 16.17 -22.08 3.55
N PHE A 313 17.44 -22.15 3.13
CA PHE A 313 17.96 -21.28 2.07
C PHE A 313 17.53 -21.74 0.67
N ASP A 314 17.20 -23.02 0.46
CA ASP A 314 16.55 -23.50 -0.77
C ASP A 314 15.18 -22.85 -0.97
N ARG A 315 14.37 -22.76 0.09
CA ARG A 315 13.10 -22.01 0.07
C ARG A 315 13.32 -20.53 -0.25
N ALA A 316 14.37 -19.92 0.30
CA ALA A 316 14.69 -18.52 0.03
C ALA A 316 15.08 -18.28 -1.45
N VAL A 317 15.81 -19.21 -2.07
CA VAL A 317 16.09 -19.16 -3.53
C VAL A 317 14.78 -19.31 -4.32
N ALA A 318 13.92 -20.26 -3.95
CA ALA A 318 12.62 -20.46 -4.60
C ALA A 318 11.70 -19.22 -4.51
N PHE A 319 11.74 -18.49 -3.39
CA PHE A 319 11.06 -17.20 -3.25
C PHE A 319 11.52 -16.19 -4.30
N VAL A 320 12.84 -16.04 -4.47
CA VAL A 320 13.42 -15.10 -5.45
C VAL A 320 13.10 -15.50 -6.88
N ASP A 321 13.13 -16.79 -7.18
CA ASP A 321 12.77 -17.33 -8.50
C ASP A 321 11.27 -17.14 -8.80
N ARG A 322 10.40 -17.30 -7.80
CA ARG A 322 8.96 -17.03 -7.92
C ARG A 322 8.72 -15.54 -8.17
N ALA A 323 9.38 -14.65 -7.43
CA ALA A 323 9.33 -13.21 -7.70
C ALA A 323 9.79 -12.87 -9.14
N ALA A 324 10.84 -13.55 -9.63
CA ALA A 324 11.35 -13.38 -10.99
C ALA A 324 10.29 -13.74 -12.06
N ALA A 325 9.53 -14.81 -11.84
CA ALA A 325 8.46 -15.24 -12.74
C ALA A 325 7.33 -14.20 -12.87
N HIS A 326 7.16 -13.38 -11.84
CA HIS A 326 6.21 -12.24 -11.81
C HIS A 326 6.85 -10.92 -12.25
N GLY A 327 8.13 -10.92 -12.67
CA GLY A 327 8.84 -9.71 -13.09
C GLY A 327 9.18 -8.76 -11.94
N LEU A 328 9.35 -9.29 -10.72
CA LEU A 328 9.69 -8.53 -9.53
C LEU A 328 11.18 -8.65 -9.20
N LEU A 329 11.82 -7.51 -8.97
CA LEU A 329 13.15 -7.40 -8.34
C LEU A 329 13.02 -7.69 -6.84
N VAL A 330 13.89 -8.50 -6.27
CA VAL A 330 13.98 -8.69 -4.81
C VAL A 330 15.13 -7.87 -4.26
N LEU A 331 14.81 -6.93 -3.37
CA LEU A 331 15.77 -6.28 -2.49
C LEU A 331 15.94 -7.12 -1.22
N LEU A 332 17.09 -7.80 -1.08
CA LEU A 332 17.28 -8.83 -0.06
C LEU A 332 18.33 -8.42 0.98
N ALA A 333 17.91 -8.29 2.24
CA ALA A 333 18.85 -8.16 3.36
C ALA A 333 19.38 -9.56 3.74
N PRO A 334 20.70 -9.86 3.54
CA PRO A 334 21.25 -11.18 3.82
C PRO A 334 21.31 -11.46 5.33
N ASN A 335 21.51 -10.42 6.14
CA ASN A 335 21.46 -10.46 7.60
C ASN A 335 21.00 -9.08 8.10
N TYR A 336 19.68 -8.87 8.22
CA TYR A 336 19.11 -7.64 8.77
C TYR A 336 19.65 -7.40 10.19
N LEU A 337 20.20 -6.22 10.46
CA LEU A 337 20.94 -5.95 11.69
C LEU A 337 20.04 -5.62 12.89
N GLY A 338 18.81 -5.20 12.66
CA GLY A 338 17.86 -4.84 13.73
C GLY A 338 17.91 -3.38 14.07
N PHE A 339 16.76 -2.78 14.38
CA PHE A 339 16.68 -1.40 14.83
C PHE A 339 17.65 -1.12 15.97
N ASP A 340 18.58 -0.19 15.73
CA ASP A 340 19.67 0.18 16.63
C ASP A 340 20.52 -0.99 17.18
N GLY A 341 20.62 -2.08 16.40
CA GLY A 341 21.32 -3.30 16.79
C GLY A 341 20.61 -4.07 17.91
N GLY A 342 19.31 -3.81 18.11
CA GLY A 342 18.46 -4.41 19.13
C GLY A 342 18.03 -5.85 18.81
N ARG A 343 16.96 -6.30 19.49
CA ARG A 343 16.43 -7.67 19.37
C ARG A 343 15.77 -7.99 18.03
N GLU A 344 15.51 -6.97 17.22
CA GLU A 344 14.76 -7.08 15.97
C GLU A 344 15.59 -7.74 14.84
N GLY A 345 16.91 -7.84 14.99
CA GLY A 345 17.79 -8.42 13.98
C GLY A 345 19.04 -9.09 14.54
N TRP A 346 19.97 -9.41 13.65
CA TRP A 346 21.07 -10.35 13.87
C TRP A 346 22.37 -9.69 14.37
N TRP A 347 22.32 -8.44 14.85
CA TRP A 347 23.52 -7.73 15.30
C TRP A 347 24.20 -8.42 16.49
N GLN A 348 23.43 -9.01 17.40
CA GLN A 348 23.97 -9.68 18.60
C GLN A 348 24.69 -10.98 18.20
N GLU A 349 24.07 -11.81 17.39
CA GLU A 349 24.64 -13.06 16.85
C GLU A 349 25.87 -12.76 16.01
N LEU A 350 25.84 -11.72 15.17
CA LEU A 350 27.00 -11.29 14.38
C LEU A 350 28.22 -10.99 15.29
N ASN A 351 27.98 -10.43 16.48
CA ASN A 351 29.04 -10.13 17.46
C ASN A 351 29.38 -11.32 18.38
N ALA A 352 28.63 -12.42 18.35
CA ALA A 352 28.90 -13.60 19.17
C ALA A 352 30.30 -14.19 18.85
N PRO A 353 31.01 -14.80 19.84
CA PRO A 353 32.34 -15.37 19.63
C PRO A 353 32.41 -16.45 18.55
N ALA A 354 31.32 -17.19 18.34
CA ALA A 354 31.24 -18.23 17.31
C ALA A 354 31.33 -17.66 15.88
N ASN A 355 30.84 -16.43 15.66
CA ASN A 355 30.75 -15.80 14.34
C ASN A 355 31.96 -14.91 14.06
N THR A 356 33.16 -15.50 14.03
CA THR A 356 34.39 -14.82 13.62
C THR A 356 34.28 -14.24 12.20
N ARG A 357 35.16 -13.30 11.82
CA ARG A 357 35.27 -12.78 10.45
C ARG A 357 35.34 -13.90 9.40
N GLN A 358 36.11 -14.95 9.67
CA GLN A 358 36.25 -16.08 8.76
C GLN A 358 34.95 -16.89 8.63
N VAL A 359 34.19 -17.04 9.72
CA VAL A 359 32.85 -17.67 9.68
C VAL A 359 31.88 -16.81 8.87
N CYS A 360 31.87 -15.49 9.09
CA CYS A 360 31.06 -14.55 8.33
C CYS A 360 31.39 -14.56 6.82
N ALA A 361 32.67 -14.59 6.46
CA ALA A 361 33.11 -14.72 5.07
C ALA A 361 32.65 -16.05 4.43
N ARG A 362 32.70 -17.16 5.18
CA ARG A 362 32.20 -18.46 4.70
C ARG A 362 30.69 -18.45 4.53
N PHE A 363 29.95 -17.85 5.46
CA PHE A 363 28.50 -17.68 5.35
C PHE A 363 28.15 -16.81 4.13
N GLY A 364 28.88 -15.71 3.91
CA GLY A 364 28.76 -14.91 2.69
C GLY A 364 28.99 -15.74 1.42
N ARG A 365 30.05 -16.55 1.36
CA ARG A 365 30.31 -17.43 0.20
C ARG A 365 29.20 -18.46 -0.01
N TYR A 366 28.66 -19.01 1.07
CA TYR A 366 27.51 -19.92 1.03
C TYR A 366 26.30 -19.24 0.38
N LEU A 367 25.94 -18.02 0.82
CA LEU A 367 24.86 -17.24 0.21
C LEU A 367 25.16 -16.89 -1.25
N GLY A 368 26.37 -16.42 -1.55
CA GLY A 368 26.76 -16.06 -2.92
C GLY A 368 26.69 -17.24 -3.88
N MET A 369 27.09 -18.43 -3.45
CA MET A 369 26.98 -19.65 -4.27
C MET A 369 25.54 -19.99 -4.63
N ARG A 370 24.60 -19.77 -3.70
CA ARG A 370 23.17 -20.04 -3.88
C ARG A 370 22.49 -19.00 -4.77
N PHE A 371 22.72 -17.72 -4.49
CA PHE A 371 21.99 -16.63 -5.12
C PHE A 371 22.64 -16.05 -6.38
N LYS A 372 23.90 -16.37 -6.75
CA LYS A 372 24.58 -15.77 -7.93
C LYS A 372 23.84 -15.94 -9.28
N ARG A 373 22.95 -16.92 -9.37
CA ARG A 373 22.12 -17.16 -10.56
C ARG A 373 20.83 -16.33 -10.59
N SER A 374 20.34 -15.86 -9.44
CA SER A 374 19.14 -15.02 -9.32
C SER A 374 19.42 -13.62 -9.86
N LYS A 375 19.03 -13.35 -11.12
CA LYS A 375 19.35 -12.09 -11.81
C LYS A 375 18.44 -10.93 -11.38
N ASN A 376 17.26 -11.22 -10.86
CA ASN A 376 16.29 -10.26 -10.34
C ASN A 376 16.56 -9.92 -8.86
N LEU A 377 17.81 -9.81 -8.45
CA LEU A 377 18.17 -9.58 -7.04
C LEU A 377 19.07 -8.34 -6.89
N LEU A 378 18.80 -7.56 -5.85
CA LEU A 378 19.61 -6.46 -5.34
C LEU A 378 19.87 -6.73 -3.86
N TRP A 379 21.11 -6.65 -3.42
CA TRP A 379 21.46 -6.92 -2.03
C TRP A 379 21.34 -5.66 -1.16
N LEU A 380 20.81 -5.83 0.05
CA LEU A 380 20.69 -4.76 1.04
C LEU A 380 21.68 -4.99 2.19
N ALA A 381 22.69 -4.15 2.31
CA ALA A 381 23.57 -4.16 3.47
C ALA A 381 22.91 -3.43 4.66
N GLY A 382 23.18 -3.87 5.89
CA GLY A 382 22.61 -3.28 7.09
C GLY A 382 21.20 -3.77 7.43
N GLY A 383 20.33 -2.83 7.74
CA GLY A 383 18.98 -3.06 8.24
C GLY A 383 18.76 -2.33 9.55
N ASP A 384 18.18 -1.12 9.50
CA ASP A 384 17.90 -0.21 10.65
C ASP A 384 19.06 0.05 11.63
N TRP A 385 20.28 -0.28 11.22
CA TRP A 385 21.46 -0.07 12.05
C TRP A 385 22.69 0.26 11.22
N ALA A 386 23.41 1.27 11.69
CA ALA A 386 24.74 1.61 11.21
C ALA A 386 25.76 1.04 12.20
N PRO A 387 26.49 -0.04 11.86
CA PRO A 387 27.55 -0.56 12.71
C PRO A 387 28.52 0.54 13.14
N PRO A 388 28.96 0.58 14.41
CA PRO A 388 29.93 1.57 14.86
C PRO A 388 31.23 1.48 14.04
N ASP A 389 31.77 2.63 13.66
CA ASP A 389 32.96 2.74 12.80
C ASP A 389 34.16 1.99 13.42
N GLY A 390 34.81 1.14 12.61
CA GLY A 390 35.94 0.33 13.04
C GLY A 390 35.61 -0.84 13.98
N SER A 391 34.33 -1.05 14.33
CA SER A 391 33.93 -2.16 15.20
C SER A 391 34.15 -3.53 14.55
N GLU A 392 34.27 -4.55 15.40
CA GLU A 392 34.37 -5.93 14.94
C GLU A 392 33.08 -6.38 14.22
N GLY A 393 31.90 -5.93 14.68
CA GLY A 393 30.63 -6.18 14.00
C GLY A 393 30.56 -5.54 12.60
N GLU A 394 31.07 -4.31 12.42
CA GLU A 394 31.19 -3.69 11.10
C GLU A 394 32.05 -4.56 10.16
N ALA A 395 33.22 -5.00 10.65
CA ALA A 395 34.11 -5.87 9.88
C ALA A 395 33.44 -7.20 9.51
N ARG A 396 32.78 -7.85 10.46
CA ARG A 396 32.09 -9.13 10.23
C ARG A 396 30.93 -9.01 9.25
N HIS A 397 30.14 -7.94 9.32
CA HIS A 397 29.10 -7.71 8.32
C HIS A 397 29.70 -7.51 6.92
N PHE A 398 30.78 -6.75 6.81
CA PHE A 398 31.49 -6.55 5.55
C PHE A 398 32.04 -7.86 4.96
N GLU A 399 32.52 -8.79 5.79
CA GLU A 399 32.96 -10.12 5.35
C GLU A 399 31.82 -10.95 4.72
N ILE A 400 30.57 -10.77 5.15
CA ILE A 400 29.42 -11.43 4.50
C ILE A 400 29.26 -10.90 3.06
N LEU A 401 29.32 -9.58 2.88
CA LEU A 401 29.25 -8.94 1.55
C LEU A 401 30.38 -9.43 0.63
N ASP A 402 31.61 -9.42 1.13
CA ASP A 402 32.78 -9.85 0.36
C ASP A 402 32.77 -11.35 0.08
N GLY A 403 32.29 -12.16 1.02
CA GLY A 403 32.04 -13.58 0.81
C GLY A 403 31.05 -13.83 -0.34
N ILE A 404 29.94 -13.09 -0.38
CA ILE A 404 28.94 -13.18 -1.46
C ILE A 404 29.60 -12.87 -2.81
N ARG A 405 30.36 -11.77 -2.90
CA ARG A 405 31.09 -11.40 -4.13
C ARG A 405 32.14 -12.41 -4.53
N ALA A 406 32.92 -12.92 -3.57
CA ALA A 406 33.97 -13.90 -3.80
C ALA A 406 33.44 -15.23 -4.37
N ALA A 407 32.17 -15.56 -4.14
CA ALA A 407 31.51 -16.71 -4.77
C ALA A 407 31.07 -16.47 -6.24
N GLY A 408 31.33 -15.27 -6.78
CA GLY A 408 31.00 -14.87 -8.15
C GLY A 408 29.61 -14.23 -8.31
N ALA A 409 28.98 -13.78 -7.21
CA ALA A 409 27.73 -13.03 -7.27
C ALA A 409 28.00 -11.59 -7.78
N SER A 410 27.25 -11.18 -8.81
CA SER A 410 27.45 -9.90 -9.51
C SER A 410 26.31 -8.90 -9.31
N GLN A 411 25.35 -9.23 -8.46
CA GLN A 411 24.18 -8.39 -8.21
C GLN A 411 24.56 -7.06 -7.53
N PRO A 412 23.84 -5.97 -7.84
CA PRO A 412 24.09 -4.67 -7.23
C PRO A 412 23.78 -4.67 -5.72
N TRP A 413 24.38 -3.72 -5.01
CA TRP A 413 24.18 -3.49 -3.58
C TRP A 413 23.61 -2.10 -3.30
N THR A 414 22.87 -1.99 -2.22
CA THR A 414 22.46 -0.74 -1.57
C THR A 414 22.56 -0.94 -0.06
N GLY A 415 22.42 0.13 0.72
CA GLY A 415 22.64 0.12 2.17
C GLY A 415 21.49 0.75 2.94
N HIS A 416 21.07 0.08 4.01
CA HIS A 416 20.05 0.51 4.95
C HIS A 416 20.67 0.87 6.30
N TRP A 417 20.83 2.17 6.58
CA TRP A 417 21.59 2.65 7.74
C TRP A 417 20.78 3.62 8.59
N ASN A 418 20.54 3.27 9.86
CA ASN A 418 20.18 4.26 10.87
C ASN A 418 21.43 5.03 11.35
N TYR A 419 22.01 5.84 10.45
CA TYR A 419 23.26 6.54 10.74
C TYR A 419 23.07 7.59 11.83
N GLN A 420 23.80 7.46 12.93
CA GLN A 420 23.72 8.34 14.11
C GLN A 420 22.29 8.44 14.69
N HIS A 421 21.48 7.39 14.59
CA HIS A 421 20.08 7.35 15.05
C HIS A 421 19.16 8.39 14.39
N ARG A 422 19.49 8.80 13.16
CA ARG A 422 18.80 9.87 12.42
C ARG A 422 18.40 9.46 11.02
N GLY A 423 18.54 8.19 10.65
CA GLY A 423 18.48 7.75 9.27
C GLY A 423 19.69 8.16 8.43
N GLY A 424 19.74 7.71 7.17
CA GLY A 424 20.95 7.77 6.35
C GLY A 424 20.73 7.60 4.85
N ILE A 425 21.82 7.67 4.11
CA ILE A 425 21.89 7.22 2.70
C ILE A 425 22.92 6.11 2.58
N SER A 426 22.77 5.22 1.61
CA SER A 426 23.59 4.01 1.48
C SER A 426 25.11 4.25 1.47
N THR A 427 25.58 5.42 1.06
CA THR A 427 27.01 5.79 1.06
C THR A 427 27.56 6.40 2.34
N ASP A 428 26.77 6.54 3.40
CA ASP A 428 27.21 7.19 4.64
C ASP A 428 28.33 6.40 5.33
N LEU A 429 28.29 5.06 5.32
CA LEU A 429 29.34 4.23 5.92
C LEU A 429 30.58 4.12 5.02
N PRO A 430 31.76 4.61 5.46
CA PRO A 430 32.96 4.63 4.62
C PRO A 430 33.38 3.25 4.10
N ARG A 431 33.33 2.22 4.95
CA ARG A 431 33.73 0.85 4.59
C ARG A 431 32.86 0.24 3.49
N PHE A 432 31.57 0.59 3.47
CA PHE A 432 30.60 0.03 2.54
C PHE A 432 30.39 0.90 1.29
N ARG A 433 30.85 2.16 1.32
CA ARG A 433 30.55 3.16 0.29
C ARG A 433 30.85 2.69 -1.14
N THR A 434 32.02 2.13 -1.39
CA THR A 434 32.44 1.71 -2.75
C THR A 434 31.65 0.51 -3.25
N ALA A 435 31.13 -0.30 -2.32
CA ALA A 435 30.33 -1.48 -2.59
C ALA A 435 28.89 -1.15 -3.04
N MET A 436 28.35 0.02 -2.67
CA MET A 436 26.98 0.40 -3.00
C MET A 436 26.86 0.85 -4.47
N ALA A 437 25.95 0.24 -5.22
CA ALA A 437 25.60 0.65 -6.58
C ALA A 437 24.51 1.73 -6.57
N LEU A 438 23.63 1.72 -5.56
CA LEU A 438 22.54 2.68 -5.39
C LEU A 438 22.64 3.43 -4.05
N ASN A 439 21.93 4.55 -3.95
CA ASN A 439 21.65 5.26 -2.72
C ASN A 439 20.17 5.13 -2.36
N GLY A 440 19.88 4.17 -1.48
CA GLY A 440 18.64 4.15 -0.71
C GLY A 440 18.63 5.28 0.32
N VAL A 441 17.50 5.97 0.43
CA VAL A 441 17.23 7.00 1.43
C VAL A 441 16.38 6.40 2.55
N TYR A 442 16.91 6.36 3.76
CA TYR A 442 16.17 5.94 4.96
C TYR A 442 15.97 7.16 5.87
N GLN A 443 14.75 7.72 5.88
CA GLN A 443 14.44 8.96 6.61
C GLN A 443 12.94 9.23 6.72
N TYR A 444 12.48 9.57 7.93
CA TYR A 444 11.07 9.80 8.28
C TYR A 444 10.72 11.31 8.29
N ALA A 445 11.63 12.18 8.73
CA ALA A 445 11.30 13.61 8.91
C ALA A 445 11.50 14.49 7.67
N SER A 446 12.55 14.27 6.88
CA SER A 446 12.89 15.15 5.74
C SER A 446 13.62 14.40 4.62
N PRO A 447 12.97 13.40 4.00
CA PRO A 447 13.60 12.55 2.98
C PRO A 447 14.12 13.33 1.77
N TYR A 448 13.50 14.47 1.40
CA TYR A 448 14.03 15.34 0.33
C TYR A 448 15.47 15.82 0.57
N ARG A 449 15.88 16.04 1.84
CA ARG A 449 17.26 16.50 2.16
C ARG A 449 18.26 15.37 1.90
N TYR A 450 17.89 14.16 2.29
CA TYR A 450 18.72 12.98 2.14
C TYR A 450 18.77 12.55 0.67
N ALA A 451 17.65 12.64 -0.06
CA ALA A 451 17.60 12.42 -1.49
C ALA A 451 18.47 13.42 -2.26
N ALA A 452 18.39 14.72 -1.95
CA ALA A 452 19.26 15.73 -2.56
C ALA A 452 20.74 15.47 -2.23
N ARG A 453 21.07 15.15 -0.97
CA ARG A 453 22.43 14.76 -0.56
C ARG A 453 22.92 13.53 -1.33
N ALA A 454 22.10 12.50 -1.47
CA ALA A 454 22.41 11.30 -2.23
C ALA A 454 22.62 11.58 -3.72
N TYR A 455 21.85 12.53 -4.28
CA TYR A 455 22.00 12.96 -5.67
C TYR A 455 23.34 13.69 -5.91
N ASP A 456 23.84 14.42 -4.91
CA ASP A 456 25.11 15.14 -5.01
C ASP A 456 26.35 14.24 -4.82
N VAL A 457 26.18 12.99 -4.34
CA VAL A 457 27.29 12.04 -4.17
C VAL A 457 28.03 11.77 -5.49
N GLN A 458 29.36 11.73 -5.40
CA GLN A 458 30.25 11.35 -6.49
C GLN A 458 30.99 10.03 -6.19
N PRO A 459 31.16 9.12 -7.17
CA PRO A 459 30.53 9.16 -8.50
C PRO A 459 29.00 9.06 -8.41
N ALA A 460 28.30 9.63 -9.39
CA ALA A 460 26.83 9.65 -9.43
C ALA A 460 26.22 8.24 -9.35
N ARG A 461 25.16 8.11 -8.55
CA ARG A 461 24.43 6.84 -8.32
C ARG A 461 22.91 7.05 -8.37
N PRO A 462 22.14 6.02 -8.75
CA PRO A 462 20.69 6.06 -8.64
C PRO A 462 20.28 6.31 -7.18
N VAL A 463 19.30 7.20 -6.99
CA VAL A 463 18.71 7.51 -5.68
C VAL A 463 17.30 6.94 -5.65
N TYR A 464 16.84 6.42 -4.51
CA TYR A 464 15.44 6.04 -4.32
C TYR A 464 15.06 6.16 -2.84
N LEU A 465 13.76 6.27 -2.56
CA LEU A 465 13.28 6.16 -1.19
C LEU A 465 13.33 4.69 -0.80
N LEU A 466 14.19 4.35 0.16
CA LEU A 466 14.30 3.00 0.69
C LEU A 466 13.21 2.79 1.73
N GLU A 467 13.15 3.66 2.73
CA GLU A 467 12.16 3.53 3.79
C GLU A 467 11.91 4.88 4.48
N SER A 468 10.65 5.07 4.82
CA SER A 468 10.06 6.16 5.59
C SER A 468 8.80 5.62 6.25
N ASP A 469 8.14 6.43 7.06
CA ASP A 469 6.75 6.29 7.51
C ASP A 469 5.89 5.30 6.70
N TYR A 470 5.45 4.22 7.35
CA TYR A 470 4.46 3.29 6.81
C TYR A 470 3.05 3.61 7.29
N GLU A 471 2.07 3.29 6.45
CA GLU A 471 0.65 3.38 6.82
C GLU A 471 0.35 2.41 7.98
N HIS A 472 -0.52 2.81 8.92
CA HIS A 472 -0.86 2.07 10.15
C HIS A 472 0.27 1.88 11.19
N GLU A 473 1.36 2.64 11.13
CA GLU A 473 2.49 2.46 12.06
C GLU A 473 2.60 3.56 13.15
N HIS A 474 2.10 4.78 12.91
CA HIS A 474 2.34 5.93 13.80
C HIS A 474 1.15 6.92 13.94
N PRO A 475 1.00 7.62 15.10
CA PRO A 475 -0.24 8.33 15.51
C PRO A 475 -0.67 9.51 14.68
N ASP A 476 0.31 10.25 14.21
CA ASP A 476 0.08 11.54 13.56
C ASP A 476 -0.05 11.38 12.04
N GLN A 477 -0.21 10.14 11.55
CA GLN A 477 -0.04 9.78 10.14
C GLN A 477 -1.33 9.53 9.37
N ARG A 478 -2.41 10.26 9.68
CA ARG A 478 -3.62 10.28 8.83
C ARG A 478 -3.20 10.65 7.40
N THR A 479 -2.97 9.62 6.58
CA THR A 479 -2.68 9.52 5.14
C THR A 479 -1.65 10.45 4.48
N GLN A 480 -1.01 11.37 5.20
CA GLN A 480 -0.29 12.50 4.61
C GLN A 480 1.25 12.49 4.72
N PRO A 481 1.89 12.00 5.80
CA PRO A 481 3.36 12.07 5.90
C PRO A 481 4.07 11.17 4.87
N PHE A 482 3.58 9.95 4.64
CA PHE A 482 4.20 8.99 3.71
C PHE A 482 4.09 9.42 2.23
N ARG A 483 2.91 9.83 1.74
CA ARG A 483 2.76 10.23 0.33
C ARG A 483 3.71 11.37 -0.05
N LYS A 484 3.85 12.34 0.85
CA LYS A 484 4.78 13.46 0.67
C LYS A 484 6.23 12.99 0.58
N ALA A 485 6.65 12.00 1.39
CA ALA A 485 7.99 11.43 1.33
C ALA A 485 8.32 10.88 -0.06
N TRP A 486 7.35 10.24 -0.71
CA TRP A 486 7.49 9.68 -2.04
C TRP A 486 7.73 10.76 -3.11
N TRP A 487 6.84 11.76 -3.16
CA TRP A 487 6.95 12.89 -4.10
C TRP A 487 8.23 13.70 -3.87
N TRP A 488 8.56 13.96 -2.62
CA TRP A 488 9.78 14.64 -2.23
C TRP A 488 11.03 13.94 -2.72
N THR A 489 11.09 12.62 -2.59
CA THR A 489 12.25 11.85 -3.03
C THR A 489 12.37 11.88 -4.55
N MET A 490 11.27 11.60 -5.28
CA MET A 490 11.25 11.66 -6.74
C MET A 490 11.70 13.03 -7.27
N LEU A 491 11.17 14.12 -6.72
CA LEU A 491 11.51 15.48 -7.17
C LEU A 491 12.81 16.03 -6.58
N SER A 492 13.51 15.25 -5.74
CA SER A 492 14.86 15.57 -5.24
C SER A 492 15.95 14.73 -5.90
N GLY A 493 15.65 14.12 -7.06
CA GLY A 493 16.60 13.31 -7.82
C GLY A 493 16.42 11.80 -7.69
N GLY A 494 15.31 11.36 -7.09
CA GLY A 494 14.94 9.95 -6.97
C GLY A 494 14.55 9.31 -8.30
N SER A 495 14.80 8.01 -8.38
CA SER A 495 14.50 7.09 -9.49
C SER A 495 13.60 5.94 -9.03
N GLY A 496 12.85 6.19 -7.96
CA GLY A 496 11.81 5.30 -7.46
C GLY A 496 11.63 5.37 -5.94
N VAL A 497 10.71 4.55 -5.46
CA VAL A 497 10.19 4.56 -4.09
C VAL A 497 9.83 3.14 -3.67
N PHE A 498 10.19 2.81 -2.43
CA PHE A 498 9.59 1.73 -1.65
C PHE A 498 8.65 2.36 -0.62
N TRP A 499 7.55 1.67 -0.35
CA TRP A 499 6.56 2.05 0.65
C TRP A 499 5.94 0.77 1.23
N SER A 500 5.21 0.88 2.33
CA SER A 500 4.40 -0.21 2.88
C SER A 500 3.39 0.29 3.90
N ASN A 501 2.70 -0.67 4.51
CA ASN A 501 1.94 -0.52 5.75
C ASN A 501 2.29 -1.64 6.73
N THR A 502 1.91 -1.47 8.00
CA THR A 502 2.21 -2.40 9.09
C THR A 502 1.89 -3.86 8.76
N PHE A 503 0.72 -4.15 8.19
CA PHE A 503 0.30 -5.52 7.94
C PHE A 503 1.01 -6.13 6.73
N LEU A 504 1.32 -5.33 5.71
CA LEU A 504 2.05 -5.77 4.52
C LEU A 504 3.52 -6.07 4.84
N TRP A 505 4.22 -5.20 5.57
CA TRP A 505 5.63 -5.45 5.88
C TRP A 505 5.81 -6.68 6.79
N MET A 506 4.89 -6.89 7.74
CA MET A 506 4.87 -8.09 8.60
C MET A 506 4.30 -9.33 7.91
N CYS A 507 3.53 -9.16 6.81
CA CYS A 507 2.81 -10.25 6.16
C CYS A 507 1.92 -11.06 7.14
N GLU A 508 1.19 -10.37 8.02
CA GLU A 508 0.43 -10.98 9.13
C GLU A 508 -1.06 -10.53 9.15
N SER A 509 -1.91 -11.29 9.84
CA SER A 509 -3.35 -11.03 10.01
C SER A 509 -3.72 -10.68 11.45
N ALA A 510 -4.50 -9.60 11.62
CA ALA A 510 -4.76 -8.92 12.88
C ALA A 510 -3.46 -8.56 13.62
N ARG A 511 -3.54 -7.77 14.68
CA ARG A 511 -2.42 -7.73 15.62
C ARG A 511 -2.40 -9.12 16.27
N GLY A 512 -1.41 -9.93 15.92
CA GLY A 512 -1.03 -11.06 16.77
C GLY A 512 -0.70 -10.57 18.19
N VAL A 513 -0.16 -11.44 19.03
CA VAL A 513 0.31 -11.07 20.39
C VAL A 513 1.36 -9.94 20.38
N TYR A 514 1.94 -9.62 19.21
CA TYR A 514 2.82 -8.48 18.98
C TYR A 514 2.01 -7.20 18.73
N ALA A 515 1.77 -6.43 19.78
CA ALA A 515 1.49 -5.00 19.65
C ALA A 515 2.81 -4.30 19.28
N LEU A 516 2.87 -3.56 18.17
CA LEU A 516 4.00 -2.68 17.90
C LEU A 516 4.18 -1.73 19.10
N GLU A 517 5.33 -1.80 19.77
CA GLU A 517 5.64 -0.96 20.94
C GLU A 517 5.77 0.53 20.56
N TYR A 518 5.92 0.85 19.27
CA TYR A 518 6.11 2.21 18.74
C TYR A 518 4.83 3.06 18.58
N GLY A 519 3.77 2.75 19.35
CA GLY A 519 2.56 3.57 19.44
C GLY A 519 1.47 3.10 18.48
N ASP A 520 0.67 2.13 18.94
CA ASP A 520 -0.64 1.79 18.38
C ASP A 520 -1.64 2.92 18.56
N VAL A 521 -2.16 3.43 17.46
CA VAL A 521 -2.65 4.81 17.44
C VAL A 521 -3.85 5.04 16.55
N ASP A 522 -4.01 4.26 15.49
CA ASP A 522 -5.28 4.19 14.76
C ASP A 522 -6.11 2.96 15.15
N HIS A 523 -5.56 2.06 15.97
CA HIS A 523 -6.17 0.78 16.38
C HIS A 523 -6.69 -0.05 15.19
N ALA A 524 -6.07 0.08 14.02
CA ALA A 524 -6.45 -0.69 12.84
C ALA A 524 -6.32 -2.19 13.11
N VAL A 525 -7.34 -2.95 12.70
CA VAL A 525 -7.34 -4.42 12.69
C VAL A 525 -7.65 -4.86 11.27
N SER A 526 -6.64 -5.39 10.58
CA SER A 526 -6.73 -5.82 9.19
C SER A 526 -5.92 -7.10 8.95
N SER A 527 -5.73 -7.50 7.70
CA SER A 527 -4.78 -8.56 7.33
C SER A 527 -3.90 -8.11 6.19
N TRP A 528 -2.69 -8.65 6.08
CA TRP A 528 -1.81 -8.41 4.92
C TRP A 528 -2.56 -8.59 3.60
N SER A 529 -3.46 -9.57 3.53
CA SER A 529 -4.20 -9.91 2.31
C SER A 529 -5.28 -8.89 1.96
N ALA A 530 -5.88 -8.23 2.97
CA ALA A 530 -6.85 -7.15 2.78
C ALA A 530 -6.12 -5.82 2.50
N GLU A 531 -5.01 -5.59 3.19
CA GLU A 531 -4.14 -4.43 3.01
C GLU A 531 -3.44 -4.39 1.64
N LEU A 532 -3.51 -5.48 0.86
CA LEU A 532 -3.19 -5.42 -0.56
C LEU A 532 -4.00 -4.33 -1.29
N ASP A 533 -5.18 -3.95 -0.81
CA ASP A 533 -6.04 -2.92 -1.38
C ASP A 533 -6.21 -1.70 -0.44
N SER A 534 -5.18 -1.39 0.38
CA SER A 534 -5.19 -0.22 1.26
C SER A 534 -5.25 1.11 0.50
N GLU A 535 -5.62 2.20 1.19
CA GLU A 535 -5.60 3.55 0.60
C GLU A 535 -4.17 3.92 0.15
N GLY A 536 -3.17 3.67 1.01
CA GLY A 536 -1.75 3.84 0.69
C GLY A 536 -1.33 3.11 -0.59
N THR A 537 -1.85 1.89 -0.82
CA THR A 537 -1.57 1.12 -2.04
C THR A 537 -2.00 1.88 -3.27
N PHE A 538 -3.26 2.35 -3.32
CA PHE A 538 -3.76 3.07 -4.49
C PHE A 538 -3.06 4.42 -4.70
N GLN A 539 -2.69 5.12 -3.62
CA GLN A 539 -1.91 6.35 -3.73
C GLN A 539 -0.50 6.10 -4.31
N ALA A 540 0.15 4.99 -3.95
CA ALA A 540 1.41 4.57 -4.57
C ALA A 540 1.23 4.26 -6.06
N LEU A 541 0.11 3.62 -6.45
CA LEU A 541 -0.22 3.41 -7.87
C LEU A 541 -0.41 4.72 -8.63
N HIS A 542 -1.04 5.73 -8.02
CA HIS A 542 -1.17 7.05 -8.61
C HIS A 542 0.18 7.75 -8.81
N LEU A 543 1.12 7.60 -7.88
CA LEU A 543 2.50 8.07 -8.03
C LEU A 543 3.22 7.35 -9.19
N HIS A 544 3.14 6.03 -9.24
CA HIS A 544 3.76 5.23 -10.29
C HIS A 544 3.24 5.63 -11.67
N ALA A 545 1.91 5.64 -11.84
CA ALA A 545 1.26 6.00 -13.10
C ALA A 545 1.58 7.43 -13.55
N PHE A 546 1.76 8.36 -12.60
CA PHE A 546 2.19 9.72 -12.89
C PHE A 546 3.60 9.76 -13.50
N PHE A 547 4.58 9.17 -12.82
CA PHE A 547 5.98 9.23 -13.28
C PHE A 547 6.24 8.36 -14.51
N GLU A 548 5.55 7.24 -14.69
CA GLU A 548 5.67 6.39 -15.89
C GLU A 548 5.25 7.10 -17.18
N ARG A 549 4.36 8.10 -17.09
CA ARG A 549 3.92 8.91 -18.23
C ARG A 549 4.87 10.06 -18.56
N LEU A 550 5.83 10.33 -17.68
CA LEU A 550 6.81 11.38 -17.86
C LEU A 550 8.17 10.78 -18.23
N PRO A 551 9.04 11.54 -18.91
CA PRO A 551 10.45 11.20 -19.05
C PRO A 551 11.19 11.42 -17.72
N TRP A 552 10.75 10.74 -16.65
CA TRP A 552 11.21 10.94 -15.28
C TRP A 552 12.74 10.84 -15.12
N HIS A 553 13.38 9.98 -15.91
CA HIS A 553 14.84 9.78 -15.92
C HIS A 553 15.63 11.01 -16.43
N ARG A 554 14.95 11.99 -17.04
CA ARG A 554 15.52 13.29 -17.45
C ARG A 554 15.33 14.38 -16.40
N LEU A 555 14.47 14.17 -15.40
CA LEU A 555 14.23 15.15 -14.34
C LEU A 555 15.47 15.26 -13.46
N VAL A 556 15.87 16.50 -13.19
CA VAL A 556 16.94 16.81 -12.24
C VAL A 556 16.47 17.86 -11.24
N PRO A 557 16.81 17.73 -9.95
CA PRO A 557 16.43 18.70 -8.93
C PRO A 557 17.23 20.00 -9.09
N ALA A 558 16.78 21.09 -8.49
CA ALA A 558 17.61 22.30 -8.32
C ALA A 558 18.83 22.00 -7.44
N GLY A 559 20.03 22.44 -7.83
CA GLY A 559 21.22 22.28 -6.99
C GLY A 559 22.56 22.23 -7.74
N PRO A 560 23.68 22.17 -7.00
CA PRO A 560 25.02 22.19 -7.58
C PRO A 560 25.29 21.05 -8.56
N ALA A 561 24.93 19.79 -8.22
CA ALA A 561 25.21 18.66 -9.11
C ALA A 561 24.38 18.66 -10.40
N SER A 562 23.22 19.36 -10.41
CA SER A 562 22.41 19.49 -11.62
C SER A 562 22.77 20.72 -12.45
N GLY A 563 23.32 21.76 -11.81
CA GLY A 563 23.52 23.09 -12.39
C GLY A 563 22.22 23.86 -12.60
N LEU A 564 21.09 23.38 -12.05
CA LEU A 564 19.82 24.10 -12.12
C LEU A 564 19.71 25.12 -10.99
N PRO A 565 19.26 26.36 -11.29
CA PRO A 565 18.94 27.34 -10.27
C PRO A 565 17.73 26.90 -9.45
N ARG A 566 17.39 27.67 -8.42
CA ARG A 566 16.19 27.47 -7.62
C ARG A 566 14.95 27.54 -8.51
N LEU A 567 14.14 26.49 -8.50
CA LEU A 567 12.92 26.37 -9.33
C LEU A 567 11.67 26.99 -8.69
N ILE A 568 11.66 27.16 -7.37
CA ILE A 568 10.54 27.72 -6.60
C ILE A 568 10.96 29.05 -5.98
N GLY A 569 10.30 30.14 -6.36
CA GLY A 569 10.67 31.51 -6.02
C GLY A 569 10.18 31.97 -4.63
N SER A 570 9.07 31.43 -4.14
CA SER A 570 8.45 31.83 -2.86
C SER A 570 7.86 30.63 -2.12
N TRP A 571 7.48 30.81 -0.84
CA TRP A 571 6.87 29.78 0.02
C TRP A 571 7.70 28.49 0.18
N GLN A 572 9.03 28.60 0.05
CA GLN A 572 10.01 27.57 0.37
C GLN A 572 10.20 27.47 1.89
N PHE A 573 9.20 26.93 2.58
CA PHE A 573 9.34 26.62 4.00
C PHE A 573 10.32 25.47 4.23
N TRP A 574 11.04 25.53 5.34
CA TRP A 574 11.82 24.41 5.84
C TRP A 574 10.91 23.32 6.43
N GLY A 575 11.44 22.09 6.56
CA GLY A 575 10.75 20.98 7.20
C GLY A 575 9.52 20.49 6.41
N GLN A 576 8.41 20.29 7.12
CA GLN A 576 7.25 19.53 6.64
C GLN A 576 6.44 20.18 5.50
N ARG A 577 6.71 21.44 5.17
CA ARG A 577 5.92 22.28 4.23
C ARG A 577 6.66 22.61 2.93
N ARG A 578 7.83 22.02 2.70
CA ARG A 578 8.69 22.31 1.53
C ARG A 578 8.03 21.89 0.22
N ILE A 579 7.96 22.83 -0.73
CA ILE A 579 7.59 22.52 -2.11
C ILE A 579 8.82 21.90 -2.80
N ALA A 580 8.68 20.68 -3.34
CA ALA A 580 9.75 20.04 -4.10
C ALA A 580 9.52 20.23 -5.60
N ALA A 581 10.60 20.38 -6.37
CA ALA A 581 10.51 20.55 -7.80
C ALA A 581 11.75 20.01 -8.51
N ALA A 582 11.51 19.44 -9.69
CA ALA A 582 12.53 19.00 -10.62
C ALA A 582 12.15 19.44 -12.03
N ALA A 583 13.16 19.66 -12.88
CA ALA A 583 12.95 20.03 -14.27
C ALA A 583 13.91 19.27 -15.17
N THR A 584 13.59 19.19 -16.45
CA THR A 584 14.53 18.71 -17.46
C THR A 584 15.53 19.82 -17.78
N ARG A 585 16.77 19.45 -18.09
CA ARG A 585 17.80 20.44 -18.48
C ARG A 585 17.45 21.14 -19.79
N GLU A 586 16.71 20.45 -20.65
CA GLU A 586 16.28 20.97 -21.92
C GLU A 586 15.18 22.02 -21.78
N GLY A 587 14.49 22.11 -20.63
CA GLY A 587 13.46 23.12 -20.40
C GLY A 587 12.15 22.86 -21.15
N ASP A 588 11.83 21.60 -21.45
CA ASP A 588 10.50 21.17 -21.93
C ASP A 588 9.56 20.72 -20.80
N LEU A 589 10.08 20.35 -19.63
CA LEU A 589 9.27 19.79 -18.54
C LEU A 589 9.77 20.30 -17.18
N LEU A 590 8.82 20.71 -16.35
CA LEU A 590 9.00 21.00 -14.93
C LEU A 590 7.87 20.35 -14.14
N VAL A 591 8.22 19.73 -13.01
CA VAL A 591 7.29 19.09 -12.10
C VAL A 591 7.45 19.70 -10.72
N VAL A 592 6.34 20.03 -10.07
CA VAL A 592 6.28 20.56 -8.70
C VAL A 592 5.36 19.70 -7.86
N TYR A 593 5.73 19.44 -6.61
CA TYR A 593 4.83 18.91 -5.60
C TYR A 593 4.69 19.89 -4.44
N VAL A 594 3.45 20.30 -4.18
CA VAL A 594 3.07 21.17 -3.07
C VAL A 594 2.53 20.28 -1.96
N PRO A 595 3.22 20.13 -0.81
CA PRO A 595 2.80 19.24 0.26
C PRO A 595 1.57 19.79 1.03
N PRO A 596 0.91 18.96 1.85
CA PRO A 596 -0.27 19.39 2.59
C PRO A 596 0.11 20.35 3.73
N THR A 597 -0.69 21.40 3.92
CA THR A 597 -0.64 22.32 5.07
C THR A 597 -2.02 22.61 5.67
N GLY A 598 -3.07 22.01 5.12
CA GLY A 598 -4.48 22.26 5.48
C GLY A 598 -5.41 21.84 4.34
N SER A 599 -6.53 22.54 4.17
CA SER A 599 -7.54 22.28 3.14
C SER A 599 -7.73 23.43 2.12
N GLY A 600 -7.15 24.61 2.38
CA GLY A 600 -7.28 25.78 1.50
C GLY A 600 -6.25 25.82 0.36
N SER A 601 -6.56 26.58 -0.70
CA SER A 601 -5.62 26.84 -1.80
C SER A 601 -4.31 27.48 -1.31
N ARG A 602 -3.20 27.15 -1.98
CA ARG A 602 -1.87 27.69 -1.68
C ARG A 602 -1.32 28.42 -2.89
N SER A 603 -0.89 29.65 -2.70
CA SER A 603 -0.19 30.42 -3.73
C SER A 603 1.32 30.30 -3.58
N PHE A 604 2.04 30.22 -4.69
CA PHE A 604 3.50 30.21 -4.74
C PHE A 604 4.01 30.62 -6.12
N SER A 605 5.25 31.11 -6.17
CA SER A 605 5.91 31.43 -7.44
C SER A 605 6.82 30.30 -7.91
N VAL A 606 6.78 30.05 -9.21
CA VAL A 606 7.68 29.14 -9.92
C VAL A 606 8.57 29.94 -10.87
N ASP A 607 9.85 29.59 -10.91
CA ASP A 607 10.77 30.10 -11.93
C ASP A 607 10.64 29.25 -13.19
N LEU A 608 9.97 29.83 -14.20
CA LEU A 608 9.81 29.25 -15.54
C LEU A 608 10.73 29.91 -16.57
N SER A 609 11.70 30.73 -16.16
CA SER A 609 12.57 31.49 -17.08
C SER A 609 13.46 30.59 -17.95
N ARG A 610 13.66 29.33 -17.55
CA ARG A 610 14.40 28.32 -18.29
C ARG A 610 13.53 27.43 -19.18
N MET A 611 12.21 27.56 -19.13
CA MET A 611 11.33 26.88 -20.06
C MET A 611 11.56 27.46 -21.47
N ARG A 612 11.58 26.61 -22.50
CA ARG A 612 11.94 27.01 -23.88
C ARG A 612 10.90 27.92 -24.54
N GLY A 613 9.72 28.07 -23.96
CA GLY A 613 8.67 28.94 -24.46
C GLY A 613 7.44 28.96 -23.54
N PRO A 614 6.34 29.56 -24.01
CA PRO A 614 5.05 29.50 -23.33
C PRO A 614 4.68 28.05 -23.01
N SER A 615 4.24 27.81 -21.78
CA SER A 615 4.05 26.45 -21.26
C SER A 615 2.60 26.22 -20.82
N ARG A 616 2.12 24.99 -20.98
CA ARG A 616 0.85 24.53 -20.43
C ARG A 616 1.09 23.93 -19.06
N ALA A 617 0.19 24.21 -18.13
CA ALA A 617 0.23 23.65 -16.79
C ALA A 617 -1.00 22.78 -16.52
N ARG A 618 -0.80 21.67 -15.79
CA ARG A 618 -1.86 20.76 -15.36
C ARG A 618 -1.60 20.33 -13.92
N TRP A 619 -2.63 20.42 -13.10
CA TRP A 619 -2.64 19.89 -11.74
C TRP A 619 -2.99 18.42 -11.74
N TYR A 620 -2.42 17.67 -10.81
CA TYR A 620 -2.68 16.27 -10.56
C TYR A 620 -2.99 16.09 -9.08
N ASP A 621 -4.16 15.51 -8.81
CA ASP A 621 -4.56 15.10 -7.47
C ASP A 621 -3.81 13.80 -7.12
N PRO A 622 -2.87 13.83 -6.16
CA PRO A 622 -2.06 12.67 -5.82
C PRO A 622 -2.84 11.61 -5.02
N VAL A 623 -4.05 11.93 -4.55
CA VAL A 623 -4.95 10.99 -3.85
C VAL A 623 -5.83 10.25 -4.85
N SER A 624 -6.47 10.95 -5.80
CA SER A 624 -7.43 10.35 -6.73
C SER A 624 -6.88 10.01 -8.11
N GLY A 625 -5.69 10.49 -8.45
CA GLY A 625 -5.10 10.33 -9.78
C GLY A 625 -5.76 11.17 -10.88
N VAL A 626 -6.60 12.15 -10.51
CA VAL A 626 -7.32 13.00 -11.46
C VAL A 626 -6.47 14.19 -11.89
N TRP A 627 -6.51 14.51 -13.19
CA TRP A 627 -5.86 15.68 -13.77
C TRP A 627 -6.85 16.83 -13.93
N SER A 628 -6.42 18.04 -13.58
CA SER A 628 -7.18 19.28 -13.73
C SER A 628 -6.34 20.31 -14.52
N PRO A 629 -6.91 21.00 -15.52
CA PRO A 629 -6.16 22.00 -16.27
C PRO A 629 -5.82 23.21 -15.40
N ALA A 630 -4.63 23.80 -15.59
CA ALA A 630 -4.38 25.17 -15.13
C ALA A 630 -4.86 26.17 -16.20
N ALA A 631 -5.23 27.38 -15.79
CA ALA A 631 -5.74 28.40 -16.69
C ALA A 631 -4.63 29.01 -17.56
N GLY A 632 -4.87 29.07 -18.87
CA GLY A 632 -4.02 29.79 -19.83
C GLY A 632 -2.66 29.16 -20.12
N LEU A 633 -1.85 29.89 -20.90
CA LEU A 633 -0.43 29.60 -21.10
C LEU A 633 0.39 30.38 -20.06
N LEU A 634 1.36 29.70 -19.45
CA LEU A 634 2.31 30.30 -18.53
C LEU A 634 3.49 30.90 -19.32
N PRO A 635 3.92 32.13 -19.03
CA PRO A 635 5.08 32.73 -19.68
C PRO A 635 6.38 32.11 -19.16
N ALA A 636 7.42 32.11 -20.00
CA ALA A 636 8.78 31.81 -19.55
C ALA A 636 9.32 33.02 -18.75
N SER A 637 9.03 33.06 -17.45
CA SER A 637 9.36 34.18 -16.55
C SER A 637 9.97 33.69 -15.25
N LYS A 638 10.82 34.53 -14.62
CA LYS A 638 11.49 34.22 -13.34
C LYS A 638 10.53 34.04 -12.16
N ALA A 639 9.34 34.62 -12.25
CA ALA A 639 8.32 34.53 -11.21
C ALA A 639 6.95 34.43 -11.88
N VAL A 640 6.41 33.22 -11.91
CA VAL A 640 5.03 32.94 -12.30
C VAL A 640 4.27 32.52 -11.05
N GLU A 641 3.32 33.35 -10.63
CA GLU A 641 2.45 33.04 -9.49
C GLU A 641 1.41 31.99 -9.90
N LEU A 642 1.32 30.94 -9.11
CA LEU A 642 0.37 29.85 -9.28
C LEU A 642 -0.36 29.60 -7.96
N GLN A 643 -1.59 29.11 -8.08
CA GLN A 643 -2.42 28.75 -6.94
C GLN A 643 -2.92 27.31 -7.10
N THR A 644 -2.79 26.50 -6.04
CA THR A 644 -3.33 25.14 -6.06
C THR A 644 -4.87 25.13 -6.11
N PRO A 645 -5.50 24.10 -6.70
CA PRO A 645 -6.97 24.03 -6.85
C PRO A 645 -7.80 24.02 -5.56
N GLY A 646 -7.17 23.93 -4.37
CA GLY A 646 -7.86 23.87 -3.08
C GLY A 646 -7.73 22.49 -2.44
N ALA A 647 -8.82 21.99 -1.84
CA ALA A 647 -8.87 20.65 -1.28
C ALA A 647 -8.89 19.58 -2.40
N ASN A 648 -8.10 18.53 -2.23
CA ASN A 648 -8.08 17.33 -3.07
C ASN A 648 -9.09 16.29 -2.56
N ALA A 649 -9.10 15.09 -3.15
CA ALA A 649 -10.07 14.05 -2.82
C ALA A 649 -10.05 13.58 -1.35
N ALA A 650 -8.94 13.76 -0.62
CA ALA A 650 -8.85 13.47 0.81
C ALA A 650 -9.23 14.68 1.71
N GLY A 651 -9.67 15.81 1.13
CA GLY A 651 -9.95 17.04 1.86
C GLY A 651 -8.69 17.85 2.25
N THR A 652 -7.51 17.40 1.82
CA THR A 652 -6.22 18.06 2.07
C THR A 652 -5.77 18.90 0.87
N ASN A 653 -4.79 19.78 1.01
CA ASN A 653 -4.41 20.72 -0.05
C ASN A 653 -3.07 20.41 -0.75
N ASP A 654 -2.66 19.14 -0.82
CA ASP A 654 -1.48 18.74 -1.58
C ASP A 654 -1.80 18.40 -3.03
N TRP A 655 -0.92 18.85 -3.92
CA TRP A 655 -1.09 18.78 -5.37
C TRP A 655 0.25 18.62 -6.06
N ALA A 656 0.27 17.84 -7.13
CA ALA A 656 1.36 17.85 -8.10
C ALA A 656 0.99 18.75 -9.30
N LEU A 657 1.99 19.43 -9.87
CA LEU A 657 1.87 20.28 -11.05
C LEU A 657 2.85 19.77 -12.10
N VAL A 658 2.37 19.63 -13.33
CA VAL A 658 3.22 19.46 -14.52
C VAL A 658 3.13 20.71 -15.36
N VAL A 659 4.30 21.24 -15.72
CA VAL A 659 4.46 22.36 -16.66
C VAL A 659 5.24 21.84 -17.85
N GLU A 660 4.63 21.86 -19.03
CA GLU A 660 5.24 21.41 -20.28
C GLU A 660 5.26 22.55 -21.28
N THR A 661 6.36 22.70 -22.02
CA THR A 661 6.40 23.66 -23.13
C THR A 661 5.30 23.31 -24.12
N ALA A 662 4.48 24.29 -24.52
CA ALA A 662 3.46 24.04 -25.52
C ALA A 662 4.17 23.72 -26.84
N ASP A 663 3.94 22.53 -27.41
CA ASP A 663 4.42 22.22 -28.75
C ASP A 663 3.92 23.31 -29.71
N ARG A 664 4.84 23.84 -30.53
CA ARG A 664 4.43 24.58 -31.73
C ARG A 664 3.82 23.51 -32.63
N GLY A 665 2.48 23.52 -32.72
CA GLY A 665 1.70 22.50 -33.42
C GLY A 665 2.13 22.22 -34.84
#